data_AF-A0A5B9W958-F1
#
_entry.id   AF-A0A5B9W958-F1
#
_cell.length_a   1.000
_cell.length_b   1.000
_cell.length_c   1.000
_cell.angle_alpha   90.00
_cell.angle_beta   90.00
_cell.angle_gamma   90.00
#
_symmetry.space_group_name_H-M   'P 1'
#
loop_
_entity.id
_entity.type
_entity.pdbx_description
1 polymer ?
#
loop_
_entity_poly.entity_id
_entity_poly.type
_entity_poly.pdbx_seq_one_letter_code
_entity_poly.pdbx_strand_id
1 'polypeptide(L)'
;MAFRMTHCLVGLAAAVGSTAVAGEPAADRGRAKVAMTSPLMSRDDHIRQRAFDGKAETSFRSRDPAKAGDSLTLTFDAAASVKSVGVTTGRPDGSEPLDAGVLEVSEDGAKFERVADFDARGVARATISGGPIRAIRIAAARDLGHPLEVRELAIESDRVKPYLHPFELTVVCDDEPGLKTWADETARLCEQWYDTLVLTLVDGPCTPPGRARLEFRKDYRGVAEAGRNHITASVAWFDGHRDDRGAIIHETVHLIQGYRGYGTPRCPSWLVEGMDDYIRFFVYEPGKAGPVNPMTANYDGAYRTTATFLDFVARKHDPDIVRKLDRALRDVRYDEATWARLTGKSAEALNEEWLASIDAPKDRPRRADRPARGGAGGGPGRPGRGRRPSDPRPTWKEHWFEHDQLVKLVEATDDVAVYFDDDVPRDESTRWIVPLLSKVWKYSKQTYGDLGPDGHLYAIFHQGRYSGGHSSTHFDASHDRRNVIDFGPGPWPASTSAVPMFEIGRLVEAVAHGIHGSPASGLWQGKWNEIYEYDLYVGLGMEGEAKRVFDAFVAQSDDFPRAGTHWFRDFFFPAWRDHGKSKLMASFLGLAARYFPKDYEDDDRTLRYGREMNWGEFVHFLSGAAGKDLRPLARKAFGWPEEWEKEFQKARREFGEVRYAD
;
A
#
# COMPACT_ATOMS: atom_id res chain seq x y z
N MET A 1 -7.54 83.04 -21.36
CA MET A 1 -7.19 81.87 -20.51
C MET A 1 -7.21 80.63 -21.38
N ALA A 2 -6.17 79.82 -21.26
CA ALA A 2 -5.66 78.89 -22.27
C ALA A 2 -6.37 77.52 -22.32
N PHE A 3 -6.09 76.84 -23.43
CA PHE A 3 -6.62 75.58 -23.95
C PHE A 3 -5.77 74.36 -23.56
N ARG A 4 -6.34 73.15 -23.81
CA ARG A 4 -5.72 71.84 -24.17
C ARG A 4 -5.49 70.74 -23.10
N MET A 5 -6.17 69.61 -23.39
CA MET A 5 -5.73 68.19 -23.52
C MET A 5 -4.86 67.54 -22.44
N THR A 6 -5.15 66.27 -22.07
CA THR A 6 -4.32 65.06 -22.32
C THR A 6 -5.03 63.76 -21.82
N HIS A 7 -4.81 62.65 -22.53
CA HIS A 7 -5.26 61.25 -22.29
C HIS A 7 -4.68 60.59 -21.02
N CYS A 8 -5.35 59.55 -20.48
CA CYS A 8 -4.72 58.23 -20.19
C CYS A 8 -5.71 57.12 -19.73
N LEU A 9 -5.70 56.01 -20.49
CA LEU A 9 -5.80 54.57 -20.16
C LEU A 9 -6.72 54.00 -19.04
N VAL A 10 -7.66 53.15 -19.50
CA VAL A 10 -7.95 51.74 -19.12
C VAL A 10 -7.59 51.26 -17.70
N GLY A 11 -8.57 50.68 -17.00
CA GLY A 11 -8.36 49.83 -15.84
C GLY A 11 -9.62 49.09 -15.39
N LEU A 12 -9.98 48.01 -16.09
CA LEU A 12 -10.94 47.00 -15.67
C LEU A 12 -10.34 46.24 -14.47
N ALA A 13 -11.05 46.14 -13.35
CA ALA A 13 -10.67 45.25 -12.25
C ALA A 13 -11.86 44.35 -11.88
N ALA A 14 -11.99 43.26 -12.64
CA ALA A 14 -12.61 42.03 -12.17
C ALA A 14 -11.48 41.06 -11.81
N ALA A 15 -11.40 40.65 -10.56
CA ALA A 15 -10.60 39.50 -10.13
C ALA A 15 -11.10 38.97 -8.79
N VAL A 16 -12.26 38.31 -8.80
CA VAL A 16 -12.50 37.20 -7.87
C VAL A 16 -11.86 36.00 -8.55
N GLY A 17 -10.59 35.74 -8.23
CA GLY A 17 -9.84 34.61 -8.75
C GLY A 17 -10.45 33.32 -8.22
N SER A 18 -11.15 32.60 -9.09
CA SER A 18 -11.55 31.21 -8.88
C SER A 18 -10.28 30.38 -8.67
N THR A 19 -10.07 29.87 -7.47
CA THR A 19 -9.02 28.88 -7.17
C THR A 19 -9.44 27.55 -7.80
N ALA A 20 -9.06 27.33 -9.05
CA ALA A 20 -9.22 26.04 -9.69
C ALA A 20 -8.31 25.03 -8.98
N VAL A 21 -8.92 24.19 -8.13
CA VAL A 21 -8.41 22.86 -7.81
C VAL A 21 -8.16 22.13 -9.14
N ALA A 22 -7.14 21.28 -9.22
CA ALA A 22 -6.91 20.43 -10.39
C ALA A 22 -8.23 19.74 -10.78
N GLY A 23 -8.84 20.20 -11.87
CA GLY A 23 -10.24 19.95 -12.14
C GLY A 23 -10.49 18.48 -12.49
N GLU A 24 -11.66 17.98 -12.09
CA GLU A 24 -12.22 16.70 -12.52
C GLU A 24 -11.92 16.42 -14.01
N PRO A 25 -11.51 15.19 -14.38
CA PRO A 25 -11.18 14.83 -15.77
C PRO A 25 -12.27 15.27 -16.75
N ALA A 26 -11.89 15.76 -17.93
CA ALA A 26 -12.86 16.28 -18.89
C ALA A 26 -13.97 15.28 -19.28
N ALA A 27 -13.66 13.97 -19.29
CA ALA A 27 -14.61 12.90 -19.56
C ALA A 27 -15.62 12.65 -18.42
N ASP A 28 -15.33 13.19 -17.24
CA ASP A 28 -16.10 13.02 -16.01
C ASP A 28 -16.89 14.29 -15.63
N ARG A 29 -16.47 15.46 -16.14
CA ARG A 29 -17.16 16.74 -15.91
C ARG A 29 -18.64 16.68 -16.29
N GLY A 30 -19.49 16.98 -15.31
CA GLY A 30 -20.94 17.05 -15.49
C GLY A 30 -21.65 15.69 -15.46
N ARG A 31 -20.92 14.57 -15.42
CA ARG A 31 -21.51 13.26 -15.10
C ARG A 31 -22.01 13.28 -13.65
N ALA A 32 -23.15 12.64 -13.43
CA ALA A 32 -23.60 12.33 -12.06
C ALA A 32 -22.76 11.16 -11.54
N LYS A 33 -22.30 11.24 -10.29
CA LYS A 33 -21.73 10.06 -9.64
C LYS A 33 -22.86 9.12 -9.29
N VAL A 34 -22.78 7.88 -9.76
CA VAL A 34 -23.85 6.90 -9.57
C VAL A 34 -23.36 5.69 -8.78
N ALA A 35 -24.26 5.09 -7.99
CA ALA A 35 -24.00 3.91 -7.20
C ALA A 35 -25.01 2.81 -7.56
N MET A 36 -24.51 1.61 -7.87
CA MET A 36 -25.35 0.44 -8.13
C MET A 36 -25.38 -0.48 -6.90
N THR A 37 -26.56 -0.69 -6.34
CA THR A 37 -26.77 -1.47 -5.11
C THR A 37 -27.78 -2.60 -5.32
N SER A 38 -27.60 -3.69 -4.58
CA SER A 38 -28.53 -4.82 -4.57
C SER A 38 -28.36 -5.62 -3.27
N PRO A 39 -29.43 -6.19 -2.70
CA PRO A 39 -29.31 -7.23 -1.67
C PRO A 39 -28.75 -8.56 -2.25
N LEU A 40 -28.75 -8.72 -3.58
CA LEU A 40 -28.26 -9.90 -4.26
C LEU A 40 -26.74 -9.81 -4.47
N MET A 41 -26.02 -10.85 -4.08
CA MET A 41 -24.61 -10.99 -4.42
C MET A 41 -24.42 -11.25 -5.92
N SER A 42 -23.41 -10.62 -6.53
CA SER A 42 -23.03 -10.84 -7.92
C SER A 42 -22.43 -12.23 -8.12
N ARG A 43 -22.64 -12.81 -9.31
CA ARG A 43 -22.02 -14.07 -9.75
C ARG A 43 -20.79 -13.78 -10.61
N ASP A 44 -19.65 -14.37 -10.25
CA ASP A 44 -18.43 -14.34 -11.06
C ASP A 44 -18.11 -12.92 -11.57
N ASP A 45 -17.90 -12.72 -12.86
CA ASP A 45 -17.61 -11.40 -13.43
C ASP A 45 -18.86 -10.57 -13.76
N HIS A 46 -20.07 -11.09 -13.53
CA HIS A 46 -21.35 -10.40 -13.76
C HIS A 46 -21.70 -9.42 -12.63
N ILE A 47 -20.83 -8.45 -12.39
CA ILE A 47 -20.95 -7.45 -11.31
C ILE A 47 -22.10 -6.48 -11.51
N ARG A 48 -22.51 -5.80 -10.43
CA ARG A 48 -23.65 -4.86 -10.45
C ARG A 48 -23.52 -3.77 -11.52
N GLN A 49 -22.35 -3.16 -11.63
CA GLN A 49 -22.14 -2.03 -12.54
C GLN A 49 -22.23 -2.40 -14.04
N ARG A 50 -22.07 -3.69 -14.40
CA ARG A 50 -22.23 -4.17 -15.78
C ARG A 50 -23.67 -4.10 -16.30
N ALA A 51 -24.66 -3.96 -15.42
CA ALA A 51 -26.01 -3.63 -15.86
C ALA A 51 -26.12 -2.23 -16.48
N PHE A 52 -25.11 -1.37 -16.33
CA PHE A 52 -25.11 0.01 -16.80
C PHE A 52 -23.72 0.44 -17.31
N ASP A 53 -23.11 -0.38 -18.18
CA ASP A 53 -21.82 -0.06 -18.82
C ASP A 53 -21.95 0.20 -20.34
N GLY A 54 -23.18 0.13 -20.87
CA GLY A 54 -23.47 0.40 -22.28
C GLY A 54 -23.05 -0.72 -23.23
N LYS A 55 -22.76 -1.93 -22.72
CA LYS A 55 -22.28 -3.08 -23.48
C LYS A 55 -23.26 -4.23 -23.41
N ALA A 56 -23.84 -4.57 -24.57
CA ALA A 56 -24.86 -5.62 -24.67
C ALA A 56 -24.35 -7.05 -24.35
N GLU A 57 -23.02 -7.24 -24.38
CA GLU A 57 -22.31 -8.48 -24.07
C GLU A 57 -22.02 -8.68 -22.58
N THR A 58 -22.20 -7.65 -21.76
CA THR A 58 -22.04 -7.76 -20.30
C THR A 58 -23.39 -7.72 -19.60
N SER A 59 -23.42 -8.15 -18.34
CA SER A 59 -24.63 -8.12 -17.51
C SER A 59 -24.27 -8.13 -16.03
N PHE A 60 -25.18 -7.63 -15.20
CA PHE A 60 -25.25 -8.05 -13.80
C PHE A 60 -25.99 -9.38 -13.73
N ARG A 61 -25.52 -10.32 -12.92
CA ARG A 61 -26.21 -11.58 -12.63
C ARG A 61 -26.08 -11.92 -11.17
N SER A 62 -27.20 -12.19 -10.51
CA SER A 62 -27.16 -12.63 -9.12
C SER A 62 -26.58 -14.05 -9.01
N ARG A 63 -25.94 -14.33 -7.86
CA ARG A 63 -25.45 -15.67 -7.53
C ARG A 63 -26.60 -16.64 -7.33
N ASP A 64 -27.58 -16.19 -6.56
CA ASP A 64 -28.73 -16.99 -6.11
C ASP A 64 -30.03 -16.51 -6.78
N PRO A 65 -31.07 -17.36 -6.86
CA PRO A 65 -32.36 -16.97 -7.42
C PRO A 65 -33.01 -15.79 -6.70
N ALA A 66 -33.51 -14.82 -7.46
CA ALA A 66 -34.16 -13.65 -6.88
C ALA A 66 -35.55 -13.97 -6.32
N LYS A 67 -35.87 -13.30 -5.22
CA LYS A 67 -37.12 -13.41 -4.46
C LYS A 67 -37.98 -12.18 -4.66
N ALA A 68 -39.26 -12.31 -4.32
CA ALA A 68 -40.16 -11.17 -4.28
C ALA A 68 -39.58 -10.05 -3.41
N GLY A 69 -39.43 -8.85 -3.98
CA GLY A 69 -38.85 -7.68 -3.33
C GLY A 69 -37.35 -7.49 -3.52
N ASP A 70 -36.61 -8.50 -4.01
CA ASP A 70 -35.21 -8.31 -4.39
C ASP A 70 -35.09 -7.32 -5.56
N SER A 71 -34.02 -6.53 -5.56
CA SER A 71 -33.89 -5.44 -6.52
C SER A 71 -32.45 -5.15 -6.95
N LEU A 72 -32.31 -4.46 -8.09
CA LEU A 72 -31.10 -3.75 -8.48
C LEU A 72 -31.44 -2.26 -8.57
N THR A 73 -30.67 -1.41 -7.89
CA THR A 73 -30.98 0.02 -7.75
C THR A 73 -29.78 0.88 -8.15
N LEU A 74 -29.98 1.75 -9.12
CA LEU A 74 -29.04 2.80 -9.51
C LEU A 74 -29.45 4.11 -8.81
N THR A 75 -28.57 4.65 -7.98
CA THR A 75 -28.78 5.91 -7.23
C THR A 75 -27.81 6.97 -7.69
N PHE A 76 -28.23 8.23 -7.71
CA PHE A 76 -27.45 9.38 -8.16
C PHE A 76 -27.03 10.28 -6.98
N ASP A 77 -25.83 10.82 -7.02
CA ASP A 77 -25.28 11.80 -6.07
C ASP A 77 -26.05 13.12 -6.01
N ALA A 78 -26.71 13.49 -7.10
CA ALA A 78 -27.64 14.59 -7.22
C ALA A 78 -28.84 14.19 -8.08
N ALA A 79 -30.01 14.78 -7.81
CA ALA A 79 -31.18 14.55 -8.65
C ALA A 79 -30.87 15.00 -10.08
N ALA A 80 -31.21 14.16 -11.07
CA ALA A 80 -30.89 14.38 -12.47
C ALA A 80 -32.12 14.24 -13.36
N SER A 81 -32.18 15.04 -14.42
CA SER A 81 -33.20 14.90 -15.45
C SER A 81 -32.93 13.63 -16.25
N VAL A 82 -33.92 12.74 -16.30
CA VAL A 82 -33.94 11.51 -17.09
C VAL A 82 -35.15 11.61 -18.00
N LYS A 83 -34.96 11.39 -19.30
CA LYS A 83 -36.05 11.46 -20.30
C LYS A 83 -36.70 10.11 -20.51
N SER A 84 -35.89 9.06 -20.57
CA SER A 84 -36.36 7.70 -20.77
C SER A 84 -35.45 6.68 -20.08
N VAL A 85 -36.06 5.56 -19.69
CA VAL A 85 -35.38 4.40 -19.11
C VAL A 85 -35.85 3.15 -19.85
N GLY A 86 -34.92 2.31 -20.28
CA GLY A 86 -35.20 1.00 -20.84
C GLY A 86 -34.34 -0.05 -20.15
N VAL A 87 -34.93 -1.20 -19.84
CA VAL A 87 -34.23 -2.31 -19.18
C VAL A 87 -34.45 -3.59 -19.97
N THR A 88 -33.36 -4.33 -20.18
CA THR A 88 -33.41 -5.69 -20.73
C THR A 88 -32.84 -6.67 -19.71
N THR A 89 -33.59 -7.73 -19.42
CA THR A 89 -33.22 -8.78 -18.45
C THR A 89 -33.22 -10.16 -19.11
N GLY A 90 -32.74 -11.15 -18.36
CA GLY A 90 -32.61 -12.52 -18.81
C GLY A 90 -31.36 -12.77 -19.63
N ARG A 91 -31.13 -14.03 -19.95
CA ARG A 91 -29.94 -14.50 -20.66
C ARG A 91 -30.00 -14.09 -22.14
N PRO A 92 -28.84 -13.99 -22.83
CA PRO A 92 -28.80 -13.63 -24.24
C PRO A 92 -29.58 -14.57 -25.18
N ASP A 93 -29.83 -15.82 -24.78
CA ASP A 93 -30.65 -16.78 -25.52
C ASP A 93 -32.17 -16.63 -25.29
N GLY A 94 -32.58 -15.66 -24.47
CA GLY A 94 -33.98 -15.39 -24.12
C GLY A 94 -34.51 -16.19 -22.92
N SER A 95 -33.67 -17.02 -22.28
CA SER A 95 -34.05 -17.75 -21.06
C SER A 95 -33.93 -16.88 -19.80
N GLU A 96 -34.57 -17.31 -18.71
CA GLU A 96 -34.51 -16.66 -17.38
C GLU A 96 -34.91 -15.15 -17.37
N PRO A 97 -35.96 -14.70 -18.10
CA PRO A 97 -36.36 -13.29 -18.09
C PRO A 97 -36.92 -12.87 -16.73
N LEU A 98 -36.79 -11.58 -16.39
CA LEU A 98 -37.63 -10.98 -15.35
C LEU A 98 -39.04 -10.77 -15.92
N ASP A 99 -39.85 -11.82 -15.96
CA ASP A 99 -41.19 -11.80 -16.57
C ASP A 99 -42.30 -11.27 -15.63
N ALA A 100 -41.94 -10.97 -14.39
CA ALA A 100 -42.80 -10.43 -13.35
C ALA A 100 -42.01 -9.50 -12.44
N GLY A 101 -41.51 -8.41 -13.04
CA GLY A 101 -40.84 -7.33 -12.33
C GLY A 101 -41.52 -5.99 -12.54
N VAL A 102 -41.11 -5.01 -11.76
CA VAL A 102 -41.51 -3.61 -11.89
C VAL A 102 -40.28 -2.73 -12.08
N LEU A 103 -40.40 -1.76 -12.99
CA LEU A 103 -39.44 -0.67 -13.15
C LEU A 103 -39.98 0.54 -12.40
N GLU A 104 -39.17 1.08 -11.50
CA GLU A 104 -39.54 2.17 -10.61
C GLU A 104 -38.51 3.29 -10.66
N VAL A 105 -38.95 4.52 -10.38
CA VAL A 105 -38.10 5.70 -10.20
C VAL A 105 -38.38 6.34 -8.86
N SER A 106 -37.45 7.16 -8.36
CA SER A 106 -37.62 7.88 -7.10
C SER A 106 -37.05 9.29 -7.19
N GLU A 107 -37.81 10.29 -6.75
CA GLU A 107 -37.34 11.69 -6.67
C GLU A 107 -36.43 11.94 -5.46
N ASP A 108 -36.64 11.23 -4.36
CA ASP A 108 -35.92 11.41 -3.08
C ASP A 108 -34.91 10.29 -2.77
N GLY A 109 -34.91 9.21 -3.56
CA GLY A 109 -34.10 8.01 -3.35
C GLY A 109 -34.68 7.02 -2.34
N ALA A 110 -35.84 7.31 -1.75
CA ALA A 110 -36.46 6.50 -0.71
C ALA A 110 -37.86 5.99 -1.11
N LYS A 111 -38.69 6.86 -1.68
CA LYS A 111 -40.03 6.53 -2.17
C LYS A 111 -39.98 6.25 -3.66
N PHE A 112 -40.39 5.05 -4.02
CA PHE A 112 -40.34 4.58 -5.40
C PHE A 112 -41.73 4.53 -6.02
N GLU A 113 -41.81 5.03 -7.24
CA GLU A 113 -43.01 5.05 -8.07
C GLU A 113 -42.81 4.15 -9.27
N ARG A 114 -43.77 3.26 -9.51
CA ARG A 114 -43.79 2.34 -10.64
C ARG A 114 -44.05 3.11 -11.94
N VAL A 115 -43.16 2.96 -12.91
CA VAL A 115 -43.24 3.62 -14.22
C VAL A 115 -43.45 2.67 -15.39
N ALA A 116 -43.10 1.39 -15.23
CA ALA A 116 -43.38 0.35 -16.22
C ALA A 116 -43.34 -1.05 -15.61
N ASP A 117 -43.93 -1.99 -16.33
CA ASP A 117 -43.85 -3.42 -16.07
C ASP A 117 -42.90 -4.10 -17.03
N PHE A 118 -42.28 -5.18 -16.57
CA PHE A 118 -41.54 -6.05 -17.46
C PHE A 118 -42.50 -6.95 -18.24
N ASP A 119 -42.29 -7.05 -19.56
CA ASP A 119 -43.04 -7.97 -20.42
C ASP A 119 -42.54 -9.42 -20.27
N ALA A 120 -43.21 -10.37 -20.92
CA ALA A 120 -42.85 -11.79 -20.87
C ALA A 120 -41.44 -12.11 -21.43
N ARG A 121 -40.77 -11.15 -22.08
CA ARG A 121 -39.40 -11.27 -22.58
C ARG A 121 -38.38 -10.59 -21.65
N GLY A 122 -38.83 -10.07 -20.50
CA GLY A 122 -37.96 -9.41 -19.54
C GLY A 122 -37.56 -7.99 -19.98
N VAL A 123 -38.42 -7.28 -20.72
CA VAL A 123 -38.16 -5.91 -21.17
C VAL A 123 -39.14 -4.93 -20.54
N ALA A 124 -38.63 -3.83 -19.98
CA ALA A 124 -39.43 -2.70 -19.50
C ALA A 124 -38.92 -1.39 -20.12
N ARG A 125 -39.82 -0.47 -20.48
CA ARG A 125 -39.48 0.86 -21.00
C ARG A 125 -40.45 1.91 -20.47
N ALA A 126 -39.92 3.06 -20.07
CA ALA A 126 -40.71 4.19 -19.61
C ALA A 126 -40.14 5.51 -20.14
N THR A 127 -41.03 6.43 -20.52
CA THR A 127 -40.71 7.86 -20.62
C THR A 127 -40.94 8.48 -19.25
N ILE A 128 -40.01 9.29 -18.77
CA ILE A 128 -40.11 9.95 -17.47
C ILE A 128 -40.59 11.38 -17.72
N SER A 129 -41.82 11.66 -17.31
CA SER A 129 -42.52 12.94 -17.55
C SER A 129 -42.58 13.85 -16.32
N GLY A 130 -41.80 13.54 -15.27
CA GLY A 130 -41.76 14.27 -14.00
C GLY A 130 -40.53 15.15 -13.80
N GLY A 131 -40.29 15.56 -12.55
CA GLY A 131 -39.10 16.30 -12.15
C GLY A 131 -37.81 15.46 -12.18
N PRO A 132 -36.66 16.06 -11.81
CA PRO A 132 -35.41 15.32 -11.67
C PRO A 132 -35.55 14.17 -10.66
N ILE A 133 -35.02 12.99 -11.01
CA ILE A 133 -35.06 11.80 -10.14
C ILE A 133 -33.70 11.53 -9.50
N ARG A 134 -33.71 10.83 -8.36
CA ARG A 134 -32.54 10.40 -7.58
C ARG A 134 -32.18 8.93 -7.78
N ALA A 135 -33.14 8.07 -8.14
CA ALA A 135 -32.87 6.65 -8.31
C ALA A 135 -33.78 5.97 -9.33
N ILE A 136 -33.28 4.85 -9.87
CA ILE A 136 -34.02 3.91 -10.72
C ILE A 136 -33.88 2.52 -10.08
N ARG A 137 -34.98 1.78 -9.95
CA ARG A 137 -35.00 0.44 -9.35
C ARG A 137 -35.69 -0.57 -10.25
N ILE A 138 -35.03 -1.71 -10.41
CA ILE A 138 -35.56 -2.92 -11.04
C ILE A 138 -35.87 -3.89 -9.91
N ALA A 139 -37.15 -4.20 -9.67
CA ALA A 139 -37.56 -5.05 -8.56
C ALA A 139 -38.35 -6.28 -9.04
N ALA A 140 -38.07 -7.43 -8.44
CA ALA A 140 -38.83 -8.65 -8.69
C ALA A 140 -40.15 -8.60 -7.92
N ALA A 141 -41.28 -8.76 -8.61
CA ALA A 141 -42.60 -8.75 -7.98
C ALA A 141 -42.99 -10.13 -7.40
N ARG A 142 -42.23 -11.19 -7.73
CA ARG A 142 -42.39 -12.56 -7.22
C ARG A 142 -41.06 -13.29 -7.21
N ASP A 143 -41.03 -14.46 -6.60
CA ASP A 143 -39.91 -15.40 -6.71
C ASP A 143 -39.71 -15.86 -8.16
N LEU A 144 -38.49 -15.75 -8.68
CA LEU A 144 -38.17 -16.11 -10.07
C LEU A 144 -37.79 -17.59 -10.24
N GLY A 145 -37.25 -18.22 -9.20
CA GLY A 145 -36.70 -19.59 -9.29
C GLY A 145 -35.39 -19.70 -10.08
N HIS A 146 -34.93 -18.62 -10.70
CA HIS A 146 -33.62 -18.46 -11.33
C HIS A 146 -32.98 -17.13 -10.89
N PRO A 147 -31.66 -16.95 -11.11
CA PRO A 147 -30.99 -15.67 -10.87
C PRO A 147 -31.62 -14.49 -11.63
N LEU A 148 -31.53 -13.29 -11.04
CA LEU A 148 -31.84 -12.06 -11.74
C LEU A 148 -30.63 -11.69 -12.60
N GLU A 149 -30.85 -11.59 -13.91
CA GLU A 149 -29.86 -11.10 -14.85
C GLU A 149 -30.35 -9.81 -15.51
N VAL A 150 -29.62 -8.72 -15.31
CA VAL A 150 -29.89 -7.42 -15.94
C VAL A 150 -28.79 -7.17 -16.94
N ARG A 151 -29.14 -7.22 -18.23
CA ARG A 151 -28.18 -7.04 -19.33
C ARG A 151 -27.82 -5.59 -19.50
N GLU A 152 -28.82 -4.72 -19.63
CA GLU A 152 -28.58 -3.31 -19.88
C GLU A 152 -29.70 -2.45 -19.32
N LEU A 153 -29.30 -1.33 -18.71
CA LEU A 153 -30.12 -0.21 -18.25
C LEU A 153 -29.83 0.99 -19.16
N ALA A 154 -30.58 1.12 -20.25
CA ALA A 154 -30.45 2.26 -21.16
C ALA A 154 -31.14 3.49 -20.57
N ILE A 155 -30.37 4.54 -20.25
CA ILE A 155 -30.86 5.80 -19.68
C ILE A 155 -30.57 6.95 -20.65
N GLU A 156 -31.61 7.70 -21.00
CA GLU A 156 -31.45 8.96 -21.73
C GLU A 156 -31.39 10.12 -20.73
N SER A 157 -30.18 10.61 -20.47
CA SER A 157 -29.91 11.75 -19.59
C SER A 157 -28.66 12.51 -20.04
N ASP A 158 -28.61 13.81 -19.76
CA ASP A 158 -27.40 14.62 -19.99
C ASP A 158 -26.31 14.30 -18.97
N ARG A 159 -26.68 13.91 -17.74
CA ARG A 159 -25.74 13.70 -16.61
C ARG A 159 -25.54 12.24 -16.23
N VAL A 160 -26.58 11.41 -16.33
CA VAL A 160 -26.49 9.99 -15.96
C VAL A 160 -25.96 9.21 -17.15
N LYS A 161 -24.72 8.72 -17.05
CA LYS A 161 -24.00 8.05 -18.13
C LYS A 161 -23.49 6.68 -17.68
N PRO A 162 -23.38 5.69 -18.59
CA PRO A 162 -22.84 4.37 -18.26
C PRO A 162 -21.43 4.44 -17.66
N TYR A 163 -21.12 3.47 -16.80
CA TYR A 163 -19.78 3.28 -16.22
C TYR A 163 -18.76 3.02 -17.32
N LEU A 164 -17.60 3.69 -17.26
CA LEU A 164 -16.51 3.49 -18.21
C LEU A 164 -15.62 2.31 -17.79
N HIS A 165 -15.44 2.16 -16.48
CA HIS A 165 -14.64 1.15 -15.82
C HIS A 165 -15.48 0.47 -14.72
N PRO A 166 -16.40 -0.45 -15.10
CA PRO A 166 -17.22 -1.17 -14.14
C PRO A 166 -16.36 -1.90 -13.09
N PHE A 167 -16.63 -1.63 -11.82
CA PHE A 167 -15.86 -2.15 -10.70
C PHE A 167 -16.76 -2.62 -9.56
N GLU A 168 -16.32 -3.67 -8.86
CA GLU A 168 -17.02 -4.17 -7.68
C GLU A 168 -16.05 -4.58 -6.55
N LEU A 169 -16.28 -4.01 -5.36
CA LEU A 169 -15.65 -4.41 -4.10
C LEU A 169 -16.57 -5.37 -3.35
N THR A 170 -16.06 -6.58 -3.13
CA THR A 170 -16.67 -7.56 -2.22
C THR A 170 -16.17 -7.31 -0.80
N VAL A 171 -17.07 -6.96 0.12
CA VAL A 171 -16.72 -6.68 1.52
C VAL A 171 -16.71 -7.97 2.33
N VAL A 172 -15.60 -8.21 3.03
CA VAL A 172 -15.48 -9.21 4.08
C VAL A 172 -15.21 -8.51 5.40
N CYS A 173 -16.06 -8.79 6.39
CA CYS A 173 -16.03 -8.12 7.69
C CYS A 173 -16.35 -9.13 8.80
N ASP A 174 -15.83 -10.35 8.65
CA ASP A 174 -16.13 -11.48 9.54
C ASP A 174 -15.54 -11.25 10.94
N ASP A 175 -14.39 -10.57 11.01
CA ASP A 175 -13.72 -10.23 12.26
C ASP A 175 -14.51 -9.21 13.10
N GLU A 176 -15.25 -8.28 12.49
CA GLU A 176 -16.04 -7.27 13.19
C GLU A 176 -17.37 -6.96 12.47
N PRO A 177 -18.40 -7.82 12.63
CA PRO A 177 -19.67 -7.65 11.94
C PRO A 177 -20.36 -6.31 12.20
N GLY A 178 -20.07 -5.65 13.33
CA GLY A 178 -20.58 -4.30 13.65
C GLY A 178 -20.12 -3.21 12.68
N LEU A 179 -19.00 -3.41 11.98
CA LEU A 179 -18.50 -2.49 10.95
C LEU A 179 -19.12 -2.72 9.57
N LYS A 180 -19.87 -3.80 9.36
CA LYS A 180 -20.31 -4.25 8.02
C LYS A 180 -21.08 -3.18 7.24
N THR A 181 -22.01 -2.48 7.89
CA THR A 181 -22.79 -1.42 7.23
C THR A 181 -21.89 -0.29 6.74
N TRP A 182 -20.99 0.20 7.60
CA TRP A 182 -20.04 1.25 7.23
C TRP A 182 -19.05 0.78 6.16
N ALA A 183 -18.61 -0.47 6.23
CA ALA A 183 -17.72 -1.08 5.25
C ALA A 183 -18.39 -1.21 3.87
N ASP A 184 -19.67 -1.61 3.82
CA ASP A 184 -20.46 -1.64 2.59
C ASP A 184 -20.63 -0.26 1.99
N GLU A 185 -21.00 0.74 2.80
CA GLU A 185 -21.09 2.14 2.34
C GLU A 185 -19.76 2.64 1.76
N THR A 186 -18.65 2.33 2.41
CA THR A 186 -17.31 2.71 1.97
C THR A 186 -16.93 2.00 0.67
N ALA A 187 -17.28 0.73 0.51
CA ALA A 187 -17.11 0.02 -0.75
C ALA A 187 -17.94 0.64 -1.87
N ARG A 188 -19.21 1.03 -1.62
CA ARG A 188 -20.07 1.69 -2.61
C ARG A 188 -19.54 3.05 -3.01
N LEU A 189 -18.97 3.78 -2.06
CA LEU A 189 -18.27 5.03 -2.33
C LEU A 189 -17.06 4.80 -3.27
N CYS A 190 -16.21 3.81 -3.00
CA CYS A 190 -15.07 3.51 -3.86
C CYS A 190 -15.51 3.10 -5.28
N GLU A 191 -16.54 2.27 -5.38
CA GLU A 191 -17.17 1.89 -6.66
C GLU A 191 -17.72 3.08 -7.44
N GLN A 192 -18.35 4.04 -6.75
CA GLN A 192 -18.90 5.25 -7.35
C GLN A 192 -17.80 6.20 -7.87
N TRP A 193 -16.64 6.21 -7.21
CA TRP A 193 -15.51 7.05 -7.59
C TRP A 193 -14.56 6.41 -8.60
N TYR A 194 -14.64 5.09 -8.83
CA TYR A 194 -13.64 4.34 -9.58
C TYR A 194 -13.39 4.89 -10.99
N ASP A 195 -14.43 5.28 -11.73
CA ASP A 195 -14.30 5.94 -13.04
C ASP A 195 -13.44 7.21 -12.94
N THR A 196 -13.69 8.06 -11.94
CA THR A 196 -12.90 9.27 -11.69
C THR A 196 -11.47 8.95 -11.34
N LEU A 197 -11.23 7.93 -10.51
CA LEU A 197 -9.88 7.53 -10.11
C LEU A 197 -9.09 7.05 -11.34
N VAL A 198 -9.67 6.15 -12.14
CA VAL A 198 -9.05 5.62 -13.37
C VAL A 198 -8.81 6.75 -14.37
N LEU A 199 -9.83 7.58 -14.60
CA LEU A 199 -9.68 8.70 -15.52
C LEU A 199 -8.61 9.65 -15.02
N THR A 200 -8.57 10.01 -13.74
CA THR A 200 -7.58 10.96 -13.20
C THR A 200 -6.15 10.44 -13.28
N LEU A 201 -5.95 9.14 -13.00
CA LEU A 201 -4.62 8.55 -12.93
C LEU A 201 -4.09 8.14 -14.31
N VAL A 202 -4.91 7.46 -15.11
CA VAL A 202 -4.43 6.73 -16.28
C VAL A 202 -4.46 7.59 -17.54
N ASP A 203 -3.35 7.60 -18.27
CA ASP A 203 -3.30 8.06 -19.65
C ASP A 203 -2.72 6.95 -20.55
N GLY A 204 -3.56 6.34 -21.39
CA GLY A 204 -3.17 5.27 -22.33
C GLY A 204 -3.74 3.88 -21.98
N PRO A 205 -3.20 2.79 -22.57
CA PRO A 205 -3.74 1.45 -22.39
C PRO A 205 -3.49 0.96 -20.96
N CYS A 206 -4.56 0.85 -20.19
CA CYS A 206 -4.60 0.17 -18.90
C CYS A 206 -5.87 -0.69 -18.84
N THR A 207 -5.77 -1.85 -18.22
CA THR A 207 -6.92 -2.69 -17.90
C THR A 207 -6.99 -2.80 -16.38
N PRO A 208 -7.54 -1.78 -15.70
CA PRO A 208 -7.69 -1.83 -14.26
C PRO A 208 -8.62 -2.99 -13.88
N PRO A 209 -8.49 -3.56 -12.68
CA PRO A 209 -9.33 -4.67 -12.26
C PRO A 209 -10.81 -4.25 -12.24
N GLY A 210 -11.69 -5.13 -12.70
CA GLY A 210 -13.13 -4.95 -12.58
C GLY A 210 -13.71 -5.47 -11.26
N ARG A 211 -12.88 -6.12 -10.43
CA ARG A 211 -13.28 -6.67 -9.12
C ARG A 211 -12.12 -6.67 -8.16
N ALA A 212 -12.43 -6.43 -6.89
CA ALA A 212 -11.50 -6.63 -5.79
C ALA A 212 -12.24 -7.02 -4.50
N ARG A 213 -11.48 -7.42 -3.49
CA ARG A 213 -12.00 -7.73 -2.14
C ARG A 213 -11.52 -6.66 -1.17
N LEU A 214 -12.41 -6.20 -0.29
CA LEU A 214 -12.09 -5.34 0.85
C LEU A 214 -12.32 -6.16 2.12
N GLU A 215 -11.26 -6.53 2.82
CA GLU A 215 -11.30 -7.33 4.04
C GLU A 215 -10.90 -6.51 5.25
N PHE A 216 -11.78 -6.47 6.26
CA PHE A 216 -11.47 -5.87 7.56
C PHE A 216 -10.94 -6.93 8.51
N ARG A 217 -9.71 -6.73 9.00
CA ARG A 217 -9.01 -7.69 9.88
C ARG A 217 -8.69 -7.10 11.25
N LYS A 218 -8.91 -7.89 12.30
CA LYS A 218 -8.56 -7.57 13.69
C LYS A 218 -7.08 -7.69 13.97
N ASP A 219 -6.35 -8.50 13.20
CA ASP A 219 -4.91 -8.74 13.37
C ASP A 219 -4.05 -7.85 12.46
N TYR A 220 -4.64 -7.13 11.49
CA TYR A 220 -3.95 -6.11 10.74
C TYR A 220 -3.65 -4.89 11.62
N ARG A 221 -2.45 -4.31 11.46
CA ARG A 221 -1.91 -3.28 12.39
C ARG A 221 -1.66 -1.92 11.74
N GLY A 222 -1.68 -1.83 10.41
CA GLY A 222 -1.65 -0.56 9.67
C GLY A 222 -3.04 0.09 9.57
N VAL A 223 -3.20 1.09 8.70
CA VAL A 223 -4.51 1.68 8.37
C VAL A 223 -5.24 0.81 7.36
N ALA A 224 -4.66 0.69 6.17
CA ALA A 224 -5.04 -0.25 5.13
C ALA A 224 -3.81 -0.58 4.26
N GLU A 225 -3.91 -1.59 3.40
CA GLU A 225 -2.94 -1.90 2.34
C GLU A 225 -3.65 -2.56 1.16
N ALA A 226 -3.11 -2.40 -0.04
CA ALA A 226 -3.64 -2.99 -1.27
C ALA A 226 -2.60 -3.82 -2.03
N GLY A 227 -3.04 -4.97 -2.54
CA GLY A 227 -2.24 -5.80 -3.43
C GLY A 227 -3.07 -6.94 -4.02
N ARG A 228 -2.77 -7.32 -5.27
CA ARG A 228 -3.42 -8.47 -5.96
C ARG A 228 -4.96 -8.44 -5.89
N ASN A 229 -5.59 -7.31 -6.20
CA ASN A 229 -7.05 -7.12 -6.14
C ASN A 229 -7.65 -7.36 -4.75
N HIS A 230 -6.86 -7.13 -3.70
CA HIS A 230 -7.28 -7.24 -2.31
C HIS A 230 -6.85 -5.98 -1.56
N ILE A 231 -7.77 -5.43 -0.77
CA ILE A 231 -7.51 -4.38 0.19
C ILE A 231 -7.72 -4.99 1.57
N THR A 232 -6.68 -4.95 2.41
CA THR A 232 -6.77 -5.30 3.83
C THR A 232 -6.91 -4.00 4.63
N ALA A 233 -7.92 -3.91 5.49
CA ALA A 233 -8.20 -2.74 6.30
C ALA A 233 -8.22 -3.08 7.80
N SER A 234 -7.75 -2.17 8.65
CA SER A 234 -7.69 -2.39 10.10
C SER A 234 -9.03 -2.17 10.77
N VAL A 235 -9.54 -3.20 11.46
CA VAL A 235 -10.70 -3.06 12.34
C VAL A 235 -10.43 -2.01 13.43
N ALA A 236 -9.24 -2.04 14.03
CA ALA A 236 -8.89 -1.15 15.15
C ALA A 236 -8.87 0.33 14.71
N TRP A 237 -8.34 0.62 13.52
CA TRP A 237 -8.31 1.98 12.99
C TRP A 237 -9.71 2.48 12.69
N PHE A 238 -10.49 1.72 11.91
CA PHE A 238 -11.79 2.17 11.41
C PHE A 238 -12.91 2.08 12.43
N ASP A 239 -12.71 1.44 13.58
CA ASP A 239 -13.63 1.60 14.71
C ASP A 239 -13.53 3.01 15.33
N GLY A 240 -12.33 3.58 15.36
CA GLY A 240 -12.06 4.94 15.87
C GLY A 240 -12.14 6.06 14.82
N HIS A 241 -11.95 5.76 13.54
CA HIS A 241 -11.74 6.75 12.46
C HIS A 241 -12.67 6.51 11.26
N ARG A 242 -13.97 6.40 11.50
CA ARG A 242 -14.99 6.15 10.45
C ARG A 242 -15.12 7.27 9.42
N ASP A 243 -14.56 8.44 9.70
CA ASP A 243 -14.47 9.58 8.79
C ASP A 243 -13.33 9.44 7.76
N ASP A 244 -12.37 8.53 8.00
CA ASP A 244 -11.20 8.29 7.15
C ASP A 244 -11.50 7.33 5.97
N ARG A 245 -12.64 7.51 5.30
CA ARG A 245 -12.94 6.75 4.06
C ARG A 245 -11.92 7.02 2.96
N GLY A 246 -11.23 8.17 3.03
CA GLY A 246 -10.14 8.54 2.12
C GLY A 246 -8.99 7.54 2.11
N ALA A 247 -8.71 6.85 3.22
CA ALA A 247 -7.72 5.78 3.24
C ALA A 247 -8.10 4.60 2.33
N ILE A 248 -9.37 4.18 2.32
CA ILE A 248 -9.81 3.10 1.40
C ILE A 248 -9.85 3.58 -0.06
N ILE A 249 -10.10 4.88 -0.30
CA ILE A 249 -9.95 5.48 -1.63
C ILE A 249 -8.48 5.41 -2.08
N HIS A 250 -7.52 5.78 -1.21
CA HIS A 250 -6.09 5.64 -1.47
C HIS A 250 -5.74 4.19 -1.89
N GLU A 251 -6.17 3.19 -1.10
CA GLU A 251 -5.96 1.78 -1.45
C GLU A 251 -6.62 1.36 -2.77
N THR A 252 -7.77 1.96 -3.09
CA THR A 252 -8.44 1.70 -4.38
C THR A 252 -7.62 2.23 -5.55
N VAL A 253 -6.84 3.31 -5.38
CA VAL A 253 -5.94 3.81 -6.43
C VAL A 253 -4.78 2.83 -6.67
N HIS A 254 -4.21 2.22 -5.63
CA HIS A 254 -3.19 1.17 -5.80
C HIS A 254 -3.66 -0.01 -6.68
N LEU A 255 -4.95 -0.36 -6.64
CA LEU A 255 -5.53 -1.39 -7.52
C LEU A 255 -5.44 -1.00 -9.01
N ILE A 256 -5.54 0.30 -9.32
CA ILE A 256 -5.44 0.86 -10.67
C ILE A 256 -3.97 0.99 -11.10
N GLN A 257 -3.09 1.37 -10.18
CA GLN A 257 -1.66 1.50 -10.42
C GLN A 257 -1.06 0.17 -10.87
N GLY A 258 -1.12 -0.86 -10.02
CA GLY A 258 -0.62 -2.21 -10.34
C GLY A 258 0.81 -2.23 -10.91
N TYR A 259 1.65 -1.27 -10.51
CA TYR A 259 2.97 -1.06 -11.11
C TYR A 259 3.92 -2.24 -10.86
N ARG A 260 4.86 -2.45 -11.78
CA ARG A 260 5.93 -3.44 -11.63
C ARG A 260 7.14 -2.81 -10.97
N GLY A 261 7.73 -3.50 -10.00
CA GLY A 261 8.94 -3.03 -9.32
C GLY A 261 8.70 -1.84 -8.40
N TYR A 262 7.54 -1.80 -7.73
CA TYR A 262 7.28 -0.85 -6.64
C TYR A 262 8.47 -0.80 -5.66
N GLY A 263 8.88 0.41 -5.28
CA GLY A 263 10.04 0.65 -4.41
C GLY A 263 11.38 0.67 -5.13
N THR A 264 11.43 0.47 -6.45
CA THR A 264 12.68 0.61 -7.23
C THR A 264 12.88 2.05 -7.71
N PRO A 265 14.09 2.46 -8.14
CA PRO A 265 14.33 3.78 -8.74
C PRO A 265 13.43 4.10 -9.93
N ARG A 266 13.01 3.08 -10.68
CA ARG A 266 12.09 3.19 -11.82
C ARG A 266 10.61 3.19 -11.42
N CYS A 267 10.30 2.90 -10.16
CA CYS A 267 8.96 2.99 -9.59
C CYS A 267 9.06 3.33 -8.09
N PRO A 268 9.53 4.56 -7.76
CA PRO A 268 9.87 4.89 -6.40
C PRO A 268 8.61 5.03 -5.55
N SER A 269 8.62 4.42 -4.36
CA SER A 269 7.46 4.38 -3.46
C SER A 269 6.93 5.79 -3.16
N TRP A 270 7.81 6.76 -2.89
CA TRP A 270 7.38 8.14 -2.59
C TRP A 270 6.47 8.74 -3.66
N LEU A 271 6.72 8.43 -4.93
CA LEU A 271 5.91 8.95 -6.03
C LEU A 271 4.60 8.19 -6.17
N VAL A 272 4.64 6.88 -5.97
CA VAL A 272 3.45 6.03 -5.96
C VAL A 272 2.49 6.51 -4.88
N GLU A 273 2.91 6.47 -3.61
CA GLU A 273 2.13 6.94 -2.45
C GLU A 273 1.67 8.39 -2.61
N GLY A 274 2.55 9.24 -3.18
CA GLY A 274 2.25 10.63 -3.43
C GLY A 274 1.13 10.85 -4.45
N MET A 275 1.03 10.02 -5.49
CA MET A 275 -0.05 10.08 -6.47
C MET A 275 -1.38 9.59 -5.88
N ASP A 276 -1.34 8.57 -5.01
CA ASP A 276 -2.51 8.07 -4.31
C ASP A 276 -3.10 9.14 -3.40
N ASP A 277 -2.24 9.81 -2.62
CA ASP A 277 -2.66 10.93 -1.77
C ASP A 277 -2.97 12.21 -2.56
N TYR A 278 -2.40 12.39 -3.76
CA TYR A 278 -2.82 13.47 -4.66
C TYR A 278 -4.28 13.27 -5.07
N ILE A 279 -4.63 12.07 -5.51
CA ILE A 279 -6.01 11.73 -5.89
C ILE A 279 -6.93 11.83 -4.68
N ARG A 280 -6.52 11.29 -3.53
CA ARG A 280 -7.28 11.42 -2.29
C ARG A 280 -7.52 12.89 -1.92
N PHE A 281 -6.49 13.67 -1.67
CA PHE A 281 -6.63 14.98 -1.02
C PHE A 281 -6.91 16.16 -1.96
N PHE A 282 -6.72 16.00 -3.27
CA PHE A 282 -6.94 17.07 -4.24
C PHE A 282 -8.01 16.75 -5.28
N VAL A 283 -8.46 15.50 -5.38
CA VAL A 283 -9.56 15.10 -6.29
C VAL A 283 -10.78 14.59 -5.52
N TYR A 284 -10.60 13.63 -4.61
CA TYR A 284 -11.70 13.04 -3.84
C TYR A 284 -12.19 13.94 -2.69
N GLU A 285 -11.27 14.38 -1.81
CA GLU A 285 -11.58 15.19 -0.62
C GLU A 285 -10.76 16.51 -0.60
N PRO A 286 -10.94 17.38 -1.61
CA PRO A 286 -10.19 18.63 -1.71
C PRO A 286 -10.26 19.46 -0.43
N GLY A 287 -9.10 19.86 0.07
CA GLY A 287 -8.95 20.66 1.29
C GLY A 287 -8.67 19.86 2.56
N LYS A 288 -8.73 18.52 2.52
CA LYS A 288 -8.42 17.68 3.69
C LYS A 288 -6.94 17.33 3.89
N ALA A 289 -6.05 17.67 2.96
CA ALA A 289 -4.61 17.47 3.15
C ALA A 289 -4.12 18.10 4.47
N GLY A 290 -4.61 19.29 4.80
CA GLY A 290 -4.01 20.11 5.87
C GLY A 290 -2.62 20.64 5.48
N PRO A 291 -1.94 21.36 6.39
CA PRO A 291 -0.64 21.96 6.09
C PRO A 291 0.48 20.92 6.07
N VAL A 292 1.42 21.08 5.14
CA VAL A 292 2.73 20.40 5.18
C VAL A 292 3.70 21.20 6.04
N ASN A 293 4.62 20.53 6.74
CA ASN A 293 5.63 21.21 7.55
C ASN A 293 6.72 21.83 6.65
N PRO A 294 6.85 23.17 6.54
CA PRO A 294 7.79 23.80 5.61
C PRO A 294 9.27 23.53 5.93
N MET A 295 9.58 23.13 7.17
CA MET A 295 10.94 22.80 7.61
C MET A 295 11.42 21.45 7.10
N THR A 296 10.50 20.49 6.93
CA THR A 296 10.82 19.10 6.54
C THR A 296 10.32 18.74 5.15
N ALA A 297 9.41 19.53 4.57
CA ALA A 297 8.84 19.32 3.25
C ALA A 297 9.92 19.11 2.17
N ASN A 298 9.78 18.03 1.41
CA ASN A 298 10.52 17.74 0.21
C ASN A 298 9.64 16.95 -0.76
N TYR A 299 9.86 17.12 -2.07
CA TYR A 299 9.03 16.49 -3.10
C TYR A 299 8.94 14.96 -3.01
N ASP A 300 9.93 14.30 -2.41
CA ASP A 300 10.05 12.85 -2.21
C ASP A 300 9.62 12.38 -0.80
N GLY A 301 8.90 13.22 -0.05
CA GLY A 301 8.42 12.91 1.31
C GLY A 301 7.28 11.90 1.39
N ALA A 302 6.86 11.31 0.25
CA ALA A 302 5.72 10.40 0.09
C ALA A 302 4.37 11.01 0.53
N TYR A 303 3.30 10.24 0.32
CA TYR A 303 1.96 10.52 0.84
C TYR A 303 1.53 11.98 0.61
N ARG A 304 0.84 12.56 1.60
CA ARG A 304 0.42 13.97 1.65
C ARG A 304 1.50 14.98 1.24
N THR A 305 2.76 14.74 1.60
CA THR A 305 3.83 15.71 1.35
C THR A 305 4.16 15.76 -0.13
N THR A 306 4.39 14.60 -0.75
CA THR A 306 4.54 14.50 -2.21
C THR A 306 3.25 14.92 -2.92
N ALA A 307 2.06 14.56 -2.41
CA ALA A 307 0.78 14.96 -2.99
C ALA A 307 0.62 16.49 -3.10
N THR A 308 1.04 17.23 -2.06
CA THR A 308 1.01 18.69 -2.04
C THR A 308 2.01 19.30 -3.02
N PHE A 309 3.17 18.66 -3.20
CA PHE A 309 4.12 19.01 -4.27
C PHE A 309 3.53 18.74 -5.66
N LEU A 310 2.90 17.58 -5.87
CA LEU A 310 2.25 17.23 -7.14
C LEU A 310 1.13 18.20 -7.49
N ASP A 311 0.31 18.62 -6.53
CA ASP A 311 -0.72 19.65 -6.73
C ASP A 311 -0.12 21.01 -7.12
N PHE A 312 0.97 21.42 -6.48
CA PHE A 312 1.70 22.61 -6.91
C PHE A 312 2.19 22.51 -8.35
N VAL A 313 2.81 21.39 -8.74
CA VAL A 313 3.30 21.19 -10.10
C VAL A 313 2.14 21.13 -11.09
N ALA A 314 1.05 20.46 -10.74
CA ALA A 314 -0.14 20.35 -11.56
C ALA A 314 -0.76 21.72 -11.87
N ARG A 315 -0.90 22.57 -10.84
CA ARG A 315 -1.51 23.90 -11.01
C ARG A 315 -0.61 24.89 -11.75
N LYS A 316 0.70 24.81 -11.54
CA LYS A 316 1.65 25.83 -12.01
C LYS A 316 2.33 25.49 -13.33
N HIS A 317 2.61 24.21 -13.57
CA HIS A 317 3.44 23.77 -14.69
C HIS A 317 2.68 22.91 -15.69
N ASP A 318 1.96 21.88 -15.23
CA ASP A 318 1.30 20.93 -16.13
C ASP A 318 0.13 20.21 -15.45
N PRO A 319 -1.15 20.54 -15.76
CA PRO A 319 -2.31 19.93 -15.09
C PRO A 319 -2.43 18.41 -15.31
N ASP A 320 -1.73 17.85 -16.30
CA ASP A 320 -1.71 16.42 -16.59
C ASP A 320 -0.46 15.71 -16.03
N ILE A 321 0.35 16.37 -15.17
CA ILE A 321 1.62 15.82 -14.69
C ILE A 321 1.47 14.45 -14.03
N VAL A 322 0.44 14.27 -13.19
CA VAL A 322 0.20 12.99 -12.48
C VAL A 322 -0.10 11.86 -13.46
N ARG A 323 -0.91 12.12 -14.50
CA ARG A 323 -1.18 11.16 -15.58
C ARG A 323 0.08 10.77 -16.36
N LYS A 324 0.93 11.76 -16.65
CA LYS A 324 2.18 11.56 -17.39
C LYS A 324 3.19 10.77 -16.56
N LEU A 325 3.22 10.98 -15.24
CA LEU A 325 4.02 10.21 -14.30
C LEU A 325 3.50 8.77 -14.16
N ASP A 326 2.18 8.54 -14.02
CA ASP A 326 1.57 7.21 -14.06
C ASP A 326 2.02 6.43 -15.30
N ARG A 327 1.89 7.04 -16.49
CA ARG A 327 2.34 6.42 -17.75
C ARG A 327 3.82 6.04 -17.69
N ALA A 328 4.69 6.94 -17.23
CA ALA A 328 6.12 6.67 -17.15
C ALA A 328 6.45 5.49 -16.21
N LEU A 329 5.73 5.38 -15.09
CA LEU A 329 5.87 4.29 -14.12
C LEU A 329 5.35 2.96 -14.69
N ARG A 330 4.17 2.99 -15.32
CA ARG A 330 3.53 1.84 -15.95
C ARG A 330 4.37 1.26 -17.10
N ASP A 331 5.01 2.12 -17.88
CA ASP A 331 5.91 1.75 -18.96
C ASP A 331 7.33 1.37 -18.49
N VAL A 332 7.62 1.48 -17.18
CA VAL A 332 8.96 1.24 -16.58
C VAL A 332 10.03 2.17 -17.16
N ARG A 333 9.62 3.40 -17.53
CA ARG A 333 10.44 4.45 -18.15
C ARG A 333 10.71 5.64 -17.24
N TYR A 334 10.16 5.64 -16.03
CA TYR A 334 10.47 6.67 -15.05
C TYR A 334 11.96 6.66 -14.68
N ASP A 335 12.53 7.85 -14.64
CA ASP A 335 13.91 8.20 -14.27
C ASP A 335 13.93 9.68 -13.83
N GLU A 336 15.05 10.16 -13.27
CA GLU A 336 15.18 11.58 -12.82
C GLU A 336 14.91 12.59 -13.95
N ALA A 337 15.32 12.26 -15.19
CA ALA A 337 15.13 13.10 -16.35
C ALA A 337 13.65 13.23 -16.76
N THR A 338 12.76 12.37 -16.25
CA THR A 338 11.31 12.41 -16.52
C THR A 338 10.73 13.77 -16.19
N TRP A 339 11.08 14.35 -15.03
CA TRP A 339 10.60 15.67 -14.64
C TRP A 339 10.99 16.76 -15.64
N ALA A 340 12.26 16.76 -16.07
CA ALA A 340 12.75 17.72 -17.06
C ALA A 340 12.09 17.52 -18.43
N ARG A 341 11.86 16.27 -18.84
CA ARG A 341 11.16 15.95 -20.09
C ARG A 341 9.70 16.43 -20.08
N LEU A 342 9.02 16.31 -18.95
CA LEU A 342 7.59 16.65 -18.83
C LEU A 342 7.35 18.14 -18.57
N THR A 343 8.20 18.78 -17.76
CA THR A 343 7.96 20.15 -17.24
C THR A 343 8.98 21.18 -17.73
N GLY A 344 10.08 20.74 -18.36
CA GLY A 344 11.23 21.59 -18.65
C GLY A 344 12.13 21.88 -17.44
N LYS A 345 11.84 21.32 -16.27
CA LYS A 345 12.59 21.52 -15.01
C LYS A 345 12.85 20.20 -14.28
N SER A 346 13.95 20.12 -13.54
CA SER A 346 14.20 18.96 -12.69
C SER A 346 13.25 18.94 -11.48
N ALA A 347 13.09 17.80 -10.83
CA ALA A 347 12.30 17.67 -9.61
C ALA A 347 12.77 18.65 -8.52
N GLU A 348 14.09 18.85 -8.41
CA GLU A 348 14.72 19.76 -7.44
C GLU A 348 14.36 21.22 -7.74
N ALA A 349 14.40 21.63 -9.00
CA ALA A 349 14.03 22.99 -9.38
C ALA A 349 12.53 23.26 -9.14
N LEU A 350 11.67 22.29 -9.43
CA LEU A 350 10.25 22.36 -9.11
C LEU A 350 10.03 22.42 -7.60
N ASN A 351 10.76 21.62 -6.84
CA ASN A 351 10.72 21.58 -5.39
C ASN A 351 11.13 22.93 -4.80
N GLU A 352 12.21 23.56 -5.26
CA GLU A 352 12.60 24.91 -4.81
C GLU A 352 11.47 25.94 -4.99
N GLU A 353 10.76 25.88 -6.12
CA GLU A 353 9.60 26.76 -6.33
C GLU A 353 8.42 26.43 -5.41
N TRP A 354 8.14 25.15 -5.20
CA TRP A 354 7.08 24.70 -4.31
C TRP A 354 7.35 25.13 -2.87
N LEU A 355 8.59 24.96 -2.41
CA LEU A 355 9.04 25.36 -1.08
C LEU A 355 8.93 26.86 -0.88
N ALA A 356 9.29 27.65 -1.89
CA ALA A 356 9.06 29.09 -1.86
C ALA A 356 7.56 29.43 -1.77
N SER A 357 6.68 28.63 -2.38
CA SER A 357 5.23 28.86 -2.34
C SER A 357 4.58 28.54 -0.98
N ILE A 358 5.23 27.75 -0.14
CA ILE A 358 4.77 27.42 1.23
C ILE A 358 5.59 28.17 2.31
N ASP A 359 6.24 29.26 1.93
CA ASP A 359 7.09 30.09 2.80
C ASP A 359 8.15 29.29 3.57
N ALA A 360 8.71 28.24 2.96
CA ALA A 360 9.77 27.45 3.57
C ALA A 360 11.00 28.32 3.85
N PRO A 361 11.56 28.32 5.07
CA PRO A 361 12.72 29.16 5.40
C PRO A 361 13.94 28.87 4.52
N LYS A 362 14.65 29.91 4.10
CA LYS A 362 15.83 29.77 3.22
C LYS A 362 17.03 29.12 3.90
N ASP A 363 17.08 29.19 5.23
CA ASP A 363 18.05 28.55 6.11
C ASP A 363 17.63 27.12 6.52
N ARG A 364 16.53 26.60 5.94
CA ARG A 364 16.19 25.18 6.06
C ARG A 364 17.35 24.34 5.55
N PRO A 365 17.64 23.19 6.18
CA PRO A 365 18.70 22.32 5.72
C PRO A 365 18.38 21.79 4.31
N ARG A 366 19.10 22.25 3.28
CA ARG A 366 18.99 21.68 1.91
C ARG A 366 19.43 20.22 1.94
N ARG A 367 18.86 19.34 1.10
CA ARG A 367 19.30 17.93 1.02
C ARG A 367 20.83 17.77 0.84
N ALA A 368 21.46 18.69 0.10
CA ALA A 368 22.91 18.72 -0.11
C ALA A 368 23.71 19.42 1.02
N ASP A 369 23.06 20.30 1.79
CA ASP A 369 23.65 21.00 2.95
C ASP A 369 23.35 20.29 4.28
N ARG A 370 22.45 19.29 4.28
CA ARG A 370 22.48 18.20 5.25
C ARG A 370 23.83 17.52 5.01
N PRO A 371 24.74 17.53 6.00
CA PRO A 371 26.11 17.15 5.75
C PRO A 371 26.15 15.74 5.18
N ALA A 372 26.74 15.58 3.98
CA ALA A 372 27.49 14.38 3.75
C ALA A 372 28.69 14.45 4.70
N ARG A 373 28.84 13.45 5.59
CA ARG A 373 30.07 13.05 6.31
C ARG A 373 30.15 13.41 7.80
N GLY A 374 30.84 12.49 8.50
CA GLY A 374 31.62 12.83 9.70
C GLY A 374 32.98 13.48 9.39
N GLY A 375 33.53 14.13 10.42
CA GLY A 375 34.91 14.64 10.57
C GLY A 375 35.23 15.95 9.83
N ALA A 376 35.87 16.99 10.37
CA ALA A 376 36.49 17.25 11.68
C ALA A 376 36.90 18.76 11.75
N GLY A 377 37.19 19.29 12.95
CA GLY A 377 38.25 20.30 13.13
C GLY A 377 37.88 21.68 13.67
N GLY A 378 38.39 22.02 14.86
CA GLY A 378 38.45 23.39 15.38
C GLY A 378 39.24 23.56 16.68
N GLY A 379 40.57 23.72 16.58
CA GLY A 379 41.43 24.55 17.48
C GLY A 379 41.82 24.01 18.88
N PRO A 380 42.97 24.43 19.46
CA PRO A 380 43.76 23.59 20.36
C PRO A 380 43.39 23.72 21.84
N GLY A 381 43.23 22.57 22.50
CA GLY A 381 43.21 22.42 23.96
C GLY A 381 43.47 20.95 24.32
N ARG A 382 44.46 20.69 25.18
CA ARG A 382 44.95 19.34 25.55
C ARG A 382 43.90 18.49 26.33
N PRO A 383 44.06 17.15 26.43
CA PRO A 383 43.01 16.19 26.10
C PRO A 383 42.16 15.69 27.28
N GLY A 384 40.86 15.56 27.03
CA GLY A 384 39.94 14.65 27.73
C GLY A 384 39.17 13.84 26.68
N ARG A 385 39.02 12.53 26.89
CA ARG A 385 38.47 11.56 25.91
C ARG A 385 37.12 12.01 25.32
N GLY A 386 37.09 12.34 24.03
CA GLY A 386 35.91 12.86 23.32
C GLY A 386 35.02 11.77 22.69
N ARG A 387 33.70 12.03 22.74
CA ARG A 387 32.53 11.24 22.32
C ARG A 387 32.46 11.07 20.78
N ARG A 388 32.05 9.91 20.23
CA ARG A 388 32.00 9.66 18.77
C ARG A 388 30.72 10.27 18.14
N PRO A 389 30.72 10.63 16.83
CA PRO A 389 29.52 11.16 16.13
C PRO A 389 28.31 10.21 16.08
N SER A 390 28.53 8.92 16.32
CA SER A 390 27.56 7.83 16.39
C SER A 390 26.94 7.64 17.77
N ASP A 391 27.31 8.45 18.77
CA ASP A 391 26.86 8.20 20.13
C ASP A 391 25.38 8.58 20.29
N PRO A 392 24.54 7.69 20.86
CA PRO A 392 23.11 7.94 21.04
C PRO A 392 22.85 9.28 21.73
N ARG A 393 21.99 10.08 21.11
CA ARG A 393 21.64 11.41 21.59
C ARG A 393 20.58 11.32 22.69
N PRO A 394 20.59 12.22 23.70
CA PRO A 394 19.59 12.21 24.77
C PRO A 394 18.14 12.35 24.28
N THR A 395 17.95 12.99 23.13
CA THR A 395 16.66 13.12 22.46
C THR A 395 16.85 12.89 20.97
N TRP A 396 15.82 12.35 20.34
CA TRP A 396 15.74 12.18 18.91
C TRP A 396 14.34 12.58 18.46
N LYS A 397 14.26 13.30 17.36
CA LYS A 397 12.99 13.72 16.76
C LYS A 397 12.77 12.80 15.56
N GLU A 398 11.75 11.96 15.61
CA GLU A 398 11.37 11.11 14.48
C GLU A 398 10.70 11.96 13.40
N HIS A 399 10.82 11.51 12.15
CA HIS A 399 10.37 12.26 10.98
C HIS A 399 10.04 11.34 9.79
N TRP A 400 9.26 10.28 10.03
CA TRP A 400 8.84 9.35 9.00
C TRP A 400 7.32 9.15 9.01
N PHE A 401 6.69 9.07 7.84
CA PHE A 401 5.23 8.96 7.72
C PHE A 401 4.45 10.01 8.55
N GLU A 402 3.55 9.60 9.44
CA GLU A 402 2.84 10.47 10.41
C GLU A 402 3.60 10.65 11.74
N HIS A 403 4.75 9.97 11.91
CA HIS A 403 5.60 10.07 13.09
C HIS A 403 6.41 11.38 13.04
N ASP A 404 5.99 12.32 13.89
CA ASP A 404 6.67 13.60 14.14
C ASP A 404 6.81 13.78 15.66
N GLN A 405 7.46 12.82 16.32
CA GLN A 405 7.50 12.75 17.79
C GLN A 405 8.90 12.97 18.33
N LEU A 406 8.99 13.75 19.42
CA LEU A 406 10.24 13.88 20.16
C LEU A 406 10.33 12.73 21.15
N VAL A 407 11.24 11.81 20.89
CA VAL A 407 11.53 10.67 21.75
C VAL A 407 12.80 10.91 22.56
N LYS A 408 12.81 10.37 23.77
CA LYS A 408 13.84 10.61 24.78
C LYS A 408 14.54 9.31 25.08
N LEU A 409 15.87 9.34 25.04
CA LEU A 409 16.71 8.20 25.36
C LEU A 409 16.35 7.69 26.76
N VAL A 410 16.08 6.40 26.85
CA VAL A 410 15.89 5.66 28.10
C VAL A 410 17.25 5.19 28.58
N GLU A 411 17.93 4.42 27.74
CA GLU A 411 19.25 3.88 28.01
C GLU A 411 19.96 3.56 26.68
N ALA A 412 21.27 3.72 26.68
CA ALA A 412 22.14 3.27 25.61
C ALA A 412 23.17 2.29 26.18
N THR A 413 23.37 1.18 25.48
CA THR A 413 24.40 0.17 25.73
C THR A 413 25.34 0.11 24.52
N ASP A 414 26.37 -0.72 24.55
CA ASP A 414 27.25 -0.95 23.38
C ASP A 414 26.51 -1.58 22.17
N ASP A 415 25.30 -2.08 22.39
CA ASP A 415 24.53 -2.82 21.38
C ASP A 415 23.24 -2.08 20.96
N VAL A 416 22.58 -1.35 21.85
CA VAL A 416 21.28 -0.72 21.56
C VAL A 416 21.16 0.67 22.15
N ALA A 417 20.32 1.50 21.52
CA ALA A 417 19.85 2.76 22.04
C ALA A 417 18.32 2.76 22.05
N VAL A 418 17.71 2.80 23.25
CA VAL A 418 16.26 2.69 23.41
C VAL A 418 15.68 4.07 23.71
N TYR A 419 14.65 4.44 22.97
CA TYR A 419 13.96 5.73 23.03
C TYR A 419 12.49 5.53 23.32
N PHE A 420 11.93 6.34 24.21
CA PHE A 420 10.50 6.38 24.50
C PHE A 420 9.97 7.78 24.23
N ASP A 421 8.74 7.88 23.75
CA ASP A 421 7.96 9.12 23.93
C ASP A 421 7.56 9.32 25.41
N ASP A 422 6.83 10.40 25.68
CA ASP A 422 6.41 10.74 27.05
C ASP A 422 5.25 9.88 27.58
N ASP A 423 4.59 9.11 26.73
CA ASP A 423 3.42 8.30 27.11
C ASP A 423 3.83 6.88 27.55
N VAL A 424 5.01 6.41 27.16
CA VAL A 424 5.53 5.12 27.60
C VAL A 424 6.01 5.22 29.06
N PRO A 425 5.47 4.40 29.99
CA PRO A 425 5.88 4.43 31.38
C PRO A 425 7.33 3.94 31.55
N ARG A 426 8.10 4.64 32.38
CA ARG A 426 9.47 4.27 32.77
C ARG A 426 9.48 3.56 34.13
N ASP A 427 8.71 2.48 34.23
CA ASP A 427 8.51 1.70 35.45
C ASP A 427 8.83 0.20 35.25
N GLU A 428 8.39 -0.64 36.18
CA GLU A 428 8.66 -2.08 36.14
C GLU A 428 8.11 -2.79 34.90
N SER A 429 7.07 -2.24 34.27
CA SER A 429 6.48 -2.83 33.06
C SER A 429 7.42 -2.80 31.85
N THR A 430 8.33 -1.82 31.77
CA THR A 430 9.24 -1.59 30.63
C THR A 430 10.70 -1.95 30.91
N ARG A 431 11.05 -2.30 32.16
CA ARG A 431 12.43 -2.62 32.57
C ARG A 431 13.07 -3.81 31.84
N TRP A 432 12.27 -4.68 31.21
CA TRP A 432 12.78 -5.82 30.45
C TRP A 432 13.36 -5.44 29.09
N ILE A 433 12.98 -4.28 28.53
CA ILE A 433 13.25 -3.90 27.14
C ILE A 433 14.76 -3.81 26.89
N VAL A 434 15.45 -2.91 27.57
CA VAL A 434 16.88 -2.66 27.31
C VAL A 434 17.71 -3.94 27.48
N PRO A 435 17.61 -4.70 28.61
CA PRO A 435 18.41 -5.91 28.78
C PRO A 435 18.14 -7.00 27.73
N LEU A 436 16.89 -7.15 27.28
CA LEU A 436 16.55 -8.14 26.26
C LEU A 436 17.05 -7.70 24.88
N LEU A 437 16.79 -6.46 24.46
CA LEU A 437 17.22 -5.96 23.15
C LEU A 437 18.75 -5.95 23.02
N SER A 438 19.49 -5.60 24.08
CA SER A 438 20.96 -5.71 24.09
C SER A 438 21.42 -7.13 23.82
N LYS A 439 20.84 -8.13 24.48
CA LYS A 439 21.21 -9.55 24.27
C LYS A 439 20.90 -10.01 22.84
N VAL A 440 19.74 -9.61 22.32
CA VAL A 440 19.24 -10.01 21.00
C VAL A 440 20.09 -9.40 19.90
N TRP A 441 20.37 -8.10 19.96
CA TRP A 441 21.19 -7.45 18.94
C TRP A 441 22.64 -7.93 18.99
N LYS A 442 23.18 -8.15 20.20
CA LYS A 442 24.50 -8.77 20.38
C LYS A 442 24.58 -10.16 19.76
N TYR A 443 23.59 -11.02 20.03
CA TYR A 443 23.50 -12.35 19.41
C TYR A 443 23.44 -12.25 17.88
N SER A 444 22.62 -11.32 17.37
CA SER A 444 22.43 -11.14 15.93
C SER A 444 23.73 -10.74 15.23
N LYS A 445 24.47 -9.77 15.78
CA LYS A 445 25.81 -9.38 15.27
C LYS A 445 26.81 -10.54 15.34
N GLN A 446 26.80 -11.31 16.43
CA GLN A 446 27.71 -12.46 16.58
C GLN A 446 27.42 -13.59 15.58
N THR A 447 26.16 -13.75 15.20
CA THR A 447 25.69 -14.84 14.35
C THR A 447 25.75 -14.48 12.87
N TYR A 448 25.26 -13.30 12.50
CA TYR A 448 25.05 -12.88 11.11
C TYR A 448 26.11 -11.89 10.60
N GLY A 449 27.06 -11.49 11.45
CA GLY A 449 28.18 -10.65 11.08
C GLY A 449 27.89 -9.16 11.20
N ASP A 450 28.54 -8.36 10.36
CA ASP A 450 28.35 -6.91 10.36
C ASP A 450 26.93 -6.55 9.89
N LEU A 451 26.20 -5.83 10.73
CA LEU A 451 24.82 -5.39 10.50
C LEU A 451 24.73 -3.88 10.24
N GLY A 452 25.85 -3.17 10.16
CA GLY A 452 25.87 -1.75 9.82
C GLY A 452 26.93 -0.96 10.61
N PRO A 453 27.30 0.23 10.10
CA PRO A 453 28.49 0.96 10.51
C PRO A 453 28.43 1.54 11.94
N ASP A 454 27.23 1.70 12.50
CA ASP A 454 27.02 2.22 13.87
C ASP A 454 27.13 1.11 14.92
N GLY A 455 26.85 -0.15 14.55
CA GLY A 455 26.82 -1.28 15.48
C GLY A 455 25.67 -1.26 16.49
N HIS A 456 24.93 -0.16 16.62
CA HIS A 456 23.73 -0.04 17.44
C HIS A 456 22.46 -0.43 16.67
N LEU A 457 21.52 -1.02 17.41
CA LEU A 457 20.09 -0.99 17.08
C LEU A 457 19.45 0.18 17.83
N TYR A 458 18.72 1.02 17.11
CA TYR A 458 17.90 2.08 17.68
C TYR A 458 16.47 1.55 17.81
N ALA A 459 15.95 1.52 19.02
CA ALA A 459 14.61 1.00 19.28
C ALA A 459 13.73 2.08 19.86
N ILE A 460 12.56 2.27 19.30
CA ILE A 460 11.62 3.31 19.69
C ILE A 460 10.29 2.68 20.06
N PHE A 461 9.75 3.12 21.19
CA PHE A 461 8.49 2.64 21.71
C PHE A 461 7.56 3.83 21.91
N HIS A 462 6.33 3.66 21.43
CA HIS A 462 5.22 4.59 21.59
C HIS A 462 4.13 4.03 22.48
N GLN A 463 3.38 4.87 23.19
CA GLN A 463 2.17 4.44 23.90
C GLN A 463 0.96 5.31 23.59
N GLY A 464 -0.20 4.69 23.33
CA GLY A 464 -1.46 5.38 23.05
C GLY A 464 -1.52 6.08 21.68
N ARG A 465 -0.48 5.97 20.85
CA ARG A 465 -0.35 6.56 19.52
C ARG A 465 0.55 5.68 18.63
N TYR A 466 0.56 5.97 17.32
CA TYR A 466 1.46 5.35 16.35
C TYR A 466 1.41 3.81 16.36
N SER A 467 0.22 3.24 16.14
CA SER A 467 0.02 1.79 16.18
C SER A 467 0.69 1.09 15.01
N GLY A 468 1.33 -0.04 15.27
CA GLY A 468 2.00 -0.84 14.25
C GLY A 468 3.47 -1.07 14.58
N GLY A 469 4.16 -1.77 13.68
CA GLY A 469 5.60 -1.99 13.75
C GLY A 469 6.27 -1.64 12.44
N HIS A 470 7.40 -0.94 12.55
CA HIS A 470 8.21 -0.48 11.45
C HIS A 470 9.68 -0.79 11.73
N SER A 471 10.38 -1.27 10.72
CA SER A 471 11.83 -1.42 10.74
C SER A 471 12.42 -0.63 9.58
N SER A 472 13.47 0.15 9.86
CA SER A 472 14.24 0.86 8.84
C SER A 472 15.72 0.51 8.94
N THR A 473 16.39 0.45 7.80
CA THR A 473 17.80 0.09 7.72
C THR A 473 18.69 1.32 7.76
N HIS A 474 19.97 1.13 8.09
CA HIS A 474 20.98 2.18 7.99
C HIS A 474 21.24 2.68 6.56
N PHE A 475 20.68 2.04 5.54
CA PHE A 475 20.69 2.52 4.16
C PHE A 475 19.68 3.64 3.93
N ASP A 476 18.60 3.68 4.74
CA ASP A 476 17.51 4.63 4.58
C ASP A 476 17.76 5.94 5.34
N ALA A 477 17.59 7.05 4.63
CA ALA A 477 17.70 8.40 5.19
C ALA A 477 16.47 8.83 6.01
N SER A 478 15.30 8.19 5.83
CA SER A 478 14.06 8.47 6.57
C SER A 478 14.25 8.28 8.09
N HIS A 479 15.19 7.42 8.47
CA HIS A 479 15.52 7.08 9.84
C HIS A 479 16.95 7.48 10.22
N ASP A 480 17.43 8.58 9.64
CA ASP A 480 18.76 9.15 9.91
C ASP A 480 19.91 8.16 9.63
N ARG A 481 19.72 7.23 8.69
CA ARG A 481 20.70 6.19 8.34
C ARG A 481 21.07 5.32 9.54
N ARG A 482 20.07 4.99 10.35
CA ARG A 482 20.18 4.08 11.48
C ARG A 482 19.40 2.80 11.22
N ASN A 483 19.89 1.73 11.82
CA ASN A 483 19.11 0.52 12.02
C ASN A 483 18.07 0.78 13.10
N VAL A 484 16.80 0.90 12.72
CA VAL A 484 15.70 1.29 13.59
C VAL A 484 14.64 0.22 13.64
N ILE A 485 14.11 0.00 14.83
CA ILE A 485 12.79 -0.59 15.06
C ILE A 485 11.94 0.43 15.80
N ASP A 486 10.77 0.74 15.27
CA ASP A 486 9.83 1.75 15.78
C ASP A 486 8.44 1.11 15.84
N PHE A 487 7.80 1.12 17.01
CA PHE A 487 6.51 0.48 17.18
C PHE A 487 5.67 1.06 18.32
N GLY A 488 4.36 0.98 18.14
CA GLY A 488 3.30 1.43 19.04
C GLY A 488 2.07 0.51 18.97
N PRO A 489 1.03 0.74 19.79
CA PRO A 489 0.85 1.83 20.74
C PRO A 489 0.99 1.37 22.20
N GLY A 490 1.76 0.32 22.50
CA GLY A 490 1.82 -0.28 23.83
C GLY A 490 0.46 -0.82 24.32
N PRO A 491 0.30 -1.08 25.63
CA PRO A 491 1.33 -1.06 26.66
C PRO A 491 2.41 -2.13 26.43
N TRP A 492 3.54 -2.02 27.14
CA TRP A 492 4.74 -2.85 26.87
C TRP A 492 5.15 -3.80 28.01
N PRO A 493 4.25 -4.64 28.55
CA PRO A 493 4.66 -5.67 29.50
C PRO A 493 5.57 -6.71 28.84
N ALA A 494 6.36 -7.45 29.62
CA ALA A 494 7.31 -8.44 29.09
C ALA A 494 6.69 -9.48 28.13
N SER A 495 5.39 -9.76 28.25
CA SER A 495 4.66 -10.64 27.34
C SER A 495 4.58 -10.14 25.89
N THR A 496 4.91 -8.88 25.62
CA THR A 496 4.94 -8.30 24.25
C THR A 496 6.30 -8.42 23.59
N SER A 497 7.26 -9.14 24.18
CA SER A 497 8.63 -9.22 23.66
C SER A 497 8.75 -9.79 22.25
N ALA A 498 7.77 -10.55 21.78
CA ALA A 498 7.77 -11.12 20.42
C ALA A 498 7.79 -10.04 19.33
N VAL A 499 7.14 -8.89 19.54
CA VAL A 499 7.05 -7.80 18.56
C VAL A 499 8.44 -7.28 18.17
N PRO A 500 9.30 -6.82 19.11
CA PRO A 500 10.64 -6.39 18.75
C PRO A 500 11.52 -7.51 18.19
N MET A 501 11.33 -8.77 18.59
CA MET A 501 12.13 -9.87 18.01
C MET A 501 11.84 -10.05 16.53
N PHE A 502 10.56 -9.98 16.15
CA PHE A 502 10.13 -10.07 14.76
C PHE A 502 10.73 -8.94 13.90
N GLU A 503 10.67 -7.70 14.38
CA GLU A 503 11.23 -6.54 13.66
C GLU A 503 12.76 -6.60 13.54
N ILE A 504 13.45 -7.08 14.57
CA ILE A 504 14.90 -7.30 14.50
C ILE A 504 15.23 -8.37 13.45
N GLY A 505 14.43 -9.44 13.34
CA GLY A 505 14.62 -10.46 12.32
C GLY A 505 14.54 -9.92 10.89
N ARG A 506 13.55 -9.06 10.61
CA ARG A 506 13.42 -8.38 9.31
C ARG A 506 14.62 -7.50 9.02
N LEU A 507 15.06 -6.75 10.03
CA LEU A 507 16.20 -5.88 9.92
C LEU A 507 17.48 -6.66 9.63
N VAL A 508 17.73 -7.76 10.34
CA VAL A 508 18.88 -8.65 10.11
C VAL A 508 18.90 -9.18 8.68
N GLU A 509 17.75 -9.64 8.16
CA GLU A 509 17.63 -10.08 6.76
C GLU A 509 17.99 -8.96 5.76
N ALA A 510 17.53 -7.74 6.03
CA ALA A 510 17.65 -6.62 5.09
C ALA A 510 19.03 -5.93 5.09
N VAL A 511 19.88 -6.19 6.09
CA VAL A 511 21.17 -5.49 6.27
C VAL A 511 22.39 -6.39 6.32
N ALA A 512 22.19 -7.72 6.37
CA ALA A 512 23.28 -8.66 6.54
C ALA A 512 24.38 -8.47 5.48
N HIS A 513 25.63 -8.45 5.93
CA HIS A 513 26.82 -8.29 5.09
C HIS A 513 26.89 -6.96 4.32
N GLY A 514 26.17 -5.93 4.76
CA GLY A 514 26.23 -4.60 4.16
C GLY A 514 25.64 -4.53 2.75
N ILE A 515 24.79 -5.51 2.40
CA ILE A 515 24.03 -5.50 1.14
C ILE A 515 22.58 -5.22 1.49
N HIS A 516 22.00 -4.20 0.85
CA HIS A 516 20.61 -3.80 1.08
C HIS A 516 19.64 -4.81 0.46
N GLY A 517 18.68 -5.27 1.27
CA GLY A 517 17.57 -6.13 0.89
C GLY A 517 17.89 -7.63 1.02
N SER A 518 16.95 -8.47 0.59
CA SER A 518 17.08 -9.93 0.63
C SER A 518 16.56 -10.54 -0.67
N PRO A 519 17.41 -11.24 -1.44
CA PRO A 519 17.03 -11.73 -2.76
C PRO A 519 16.14 -12.96 -2.69
N ALA A 520 15.92 -13.55 -1.50
CA ALA A 520 15.02 -14.68 -1.31
C ALA A 520 13.69 -14.27 -0.65
N SER A 521 13.51 -12.97 -0.36
CA SER A 521 12.33 -12.45 0.33
C SER A 521 11.03 -12.74 -0.41
N GLY A 522 11.05 -12.67 -1.75
CA GLY A 522 9.90 -13.00 -2.60
C GLY A 522 9.50 -14.49 -2.55
N LEU A 523 10.44 -15.39 -2.23
CA LEU A 523 10.17 -16.83 -2.15
C LEU A 523 9.57 -17.23 -0.81
N TRP A 524 10.20 -16.78 0.28
CA TRP A 524 9.79 -17.17 1.63
C TRP A 524 8.77 -16.24 2.26
N GLN A 525 8.48 -15.06 1.71
CA GLN A 525 7.39 -14.17 2.14
C GLN A 525 7.30 -13.97 3.67
N GLY A 526 8.44 -13.64 4.29
CA GLY A 526 8.56 -13.43 5.75
C GLY A 526 8.84 -14.69 6.58
N LYS A 527 8.83 -15.91 6.02
CA LYS A 527 9.11 -17.16 6.74
C LYS A 527 10.53 -17.28 7.29
N TRP A 528 11.44 -16.42 6.83
CA TRP A 528 12.73 -16.15 7.47
C TRP A 528 12.59 -15.89 8.98
N ASN A 529 11.62 -15.05 9.38
CA ASN A 529 11.48 -14.64 10.77
C ASN A 529 11.14 -15.81 11.70
N GLU A 530 10.40 -16.81 11.22
CA GLU A 530 10.06 -17.99 12.02
C GLU A 530 11.32 -18.74 12.48
N ILE A 531 12.26 -18.95 11.55
CA ILE A 531 13.51 -19.65 11.88
C ILE A 531 14.50 -18.76 12.63
N TYR A 532 14.54 -17.47 12.32
CA TYR A 532 15.36 -16.50 13.06
C TYR A 532 14.92 -16.41 14.52
N GLU A 533 13.63 -16.26 14.82
CA GLU A 533 13.13 -16.16 16.20
C GLU A 533 13.40 -17.44 16.99
N TYR A 534 13.15 -18.61 16.39
CA TYR A 534 13.43 -19.88 17.05
C TYR A 534 14.94 -20.02 17.35
N ASP A 535 15.81 -19.74 16.38
CA ASP A 535 17.26 -19.78 16.56
C ASP A 535 17.73 -18.79 17.64
N LEU A 536 17.21 -17.57 17.62
CA LEU A 536 17.49 -16.52 18.58
C LEU A 536 17.18 -16.97 20.00
N TYR A 537 15.96 -17.48 20.26
CA TYR A 537 15.59 -17.92 21.60
C TYR A 537 16.41 -19.13 22.06
N VAL A 538 16.73 -20.06 21.16
CA VAL A 538 17.65 -21.17 21.46
C VAL A 538 19.04 -20.64 21.81
N GLY A 539 19.59 -19.73 21.03
CA GLY A 539 20.92 -19.14 21.22
C GLY A 539 21.04 -18.31 22.50
N LEU A 540 19.94 -17.68 22.94
CA LEU A 540 19.86 -16.93 24.18
C LEU A 540 19.54 -17.80 25.42
N GLY A 541 19.30 -19.10 25.25
CA GLY A 541 18.91 -20.01 26.34
C GLY A 541 17.50 -19.75 26.88
N MET A 542 16.62 -19.15 26.09
CA MET A 542 15.24 -18.83 26.45
C MET A 542 14.32 -20.02 26.10
N GLU A 543 14.51 -21.14 26.80
CA GLU A 543 13.86 -22.43 26.47
C GLU A 543 12.32 -22.36 26.39
N GLY A 544 11.70 -21.58 27.27
CA GLY A 544 10.24 -21.37 27.27
C GLY A 544 9.75 -20.67 26.00
N GLU A 545 10.42 -19.60 25.58
CA GLU A 545 10.09 -18.88 24.34
C GLU A 545 10.41 -19.70 23.10
N ALA A 546 11.56 -20.38 23.08
CA ALA A 546 11.94 -21.29 22.01
C ALA A 546 10.88 -22.39 21.82
N LYS A 547 10.39 -22.97 22.92
CA LYS A 547 9.30 -23.96 22.86
C LYS A 547 7.99 -23.34 22.37
N ARG A 548 7.63 -22.16 22.88
CA ARG A 548 6.39 -21.46 22.49
C ARG A 548 6.35 -21.20 20.99
N VAL A 549 7.41 -20.63 20.43
CA VAL A 549 7.46 -20.32 18.98
C VAL A 549 7.59 -21.59 18.15
N PHE A 550 8.32 -22.60 18.62
CA PHE A 550 8.39 -23.89 17.94
C PHE A 550 7.01 -24.54 17.80
N ASP A 551 6.25 -24.64 18.90
CA ASP A 551 4.91 -25.24 18.88
C ASP A 551 3.97 -24.46 17.94
N ALA A 552 4.08 -23.13 17.93
CA ALA A 552 3.31 -22.27 17.04
C ALA A 552 3.68 -22.48 15.56
N PHE A 553 4.97 -22.39 15.21
CA PHE A 553 5.41 -22.46 13.82
C PHE A 553 5.29 -23.86 13.21
N VAL A 554 5.38 -24.92 14.01
CA VAL A 554 5.12 -26.30 13.53
C VAL A 554 3.65 -26.50 13.12
N ALA A 555 2.72 -25.82 13.78
CA ALA A 555 1.29 -25.91 13.49
C ALA A 555 0.87 -25.09 12.25
N GLN A 556 1.66 -24.08 11.86
CA GLN A 556 1.33 -23.18 10.75
C GLN A 556 1.46 -23.87 9.39
N SER A 557 0.51 -23.60 8.50
CA SER A 557 0.53 -23.99 7.09
C SER A 557 0.27 -22.78 6.21
N ASP A 558 0.85 -22.79 5.01
CA ASP A 558 0.76 -21.74 4.01
C ASP A 558 0.34 -22.29 2.66
N ASP A 559 -0.20 -21.42 1.80
CA ASP A 559 -0.61 -21.79 0.44
C ASP A 559 0.48 -21.55 -0.62
N PHE A 560 1.70 -21.22 -0.18
CA PHE A 560 2.86 -21.03 -1.05
C PHE A 560 4.05 -21.89 -0.59
N PRO A 561 4.84 -22.44 -1.53
CA PRO A 561 4.63 -22.40 -2.99
C PRO A 561 3.44 -23.23 -3.48
N ARG A 562 2.79 -23.97 -2.58
CA ARG A 562 1.53 -24.68 -2.83
C ARG A 562 0.72 -24.81 -1.55
N ALA A 563 -0.59 -25.00 -1.72
CA ALA A 563 -1.54 -25.27 -0.64
C ALA A 563 -1.02 -26.32 0.36
N GLY A 564 -1.11 -26.00 1.65
CA GLY A 564 -0.72 -26.90 2.76
C GLY A 564 0.79 -27.06 2.97
N THR A 565 1.61 -26.11 2.52
CA THR A 565 3.05 -26.09 2.80
C THR A 565 3.30 -25.74 4.26
N HIS A 566 4.17 -26.48 4.96
CA HIS A 566 4.61 -26.12 6.30
C HIS A 566 6.09 -25.71 6.28
N TRP A 567 6.36 -24.42 6.09
CA TRP A 567 7.72 -23.88 5.93
C TRP A 567 8.65 -24.20 7.10
N PHE A 568 8.24 -23.88 8.32
CA PHE A 568 9.05 -24.16 9.50
C PHE A 568 9.21 -25.66 9.71
N ARG A 569 8.08 -26.40 9.82
CA ARG A 569 8.07 -27.83 10.17
C ARG A 569 8.84 -28.70 9.17
N ASP A 570 8.58 -28.51 7.88
CA ASP A 570 9.03 -29.45 6.86
C ASP A 570 10.31 -29.01 6.14
N PHE A 571 10.70 -27.73 6.26
CA PHE A 571 11.87 -27.19 5.57
C PHE A 571 12.87 -26.50 6.49
N PHE A 572 12.54 -25.33 7.06
CA PHE A 572 13.52 -24.52 7.78
C PHE A 572 14.03 -25.20 9.06
N PHE A 573 13.16 -25.81 9.86
CA PHE A 573 13.59 -26.48 11.09
C PHE A 573 14.45 -27.73 10.82
N PRO A 574 14.07 -28.66 9.92
CA PRO A 574 14.97 -29.76 9.53
C PRO A 574 16.29 -29.28 8.95
N ALA A 575 16.27 -28.26 8.08
CA ALA A 575 17.48 -27.70 7.49
C ALA A 575 18.40 -27.15 8.60
N TRP A 576 17.87 -26.30 9.48
CA TRP A 576 18.59 -25.75 10.63
C TRP A 576 19.13 -26.85 11.55
N ARG A 577 18.29 -27.81 11.94
CA ARG A 577 18.64 -28.88 12.90
C ARG A 577 19.80 -29.73 12.39
N ASP A 578 19.76 -30.09 11.11
CA ASP A 578 20.65 -31.10 10.52
C ASP A 578 21.89 -30.48 9.87
N HIS A 579 21.89 -29.17 9.59
CA HIS A 579 22.93 -28.48 8.81
C HIS A 579 23.55 -27.28 9.51
N GLY A 580 23.86 -27.41 10.80
CA GLY A 580 24.72 -26.44 11.51
C GLY A 580 24.00 -25.30 12.22
N LYS A 581 22.68 -25.41 12.42
CA LYS A 581 21.85 -24.47 13.19
C LYS A 581 21.96 -23.04 12.65
N SER A 582 22.21 -22.06 13.51
CA SER A 582 22.40 -20.65 13.16
C SER A 582 23.39 -20.42 12.02
N LYS A 583 24.43 -21.26 11.92
CA LYS A 583 25.45 -21.17 10.86
C LYS A 583 24.88 -21.41 9.47
N LEU A 584 23.81 -22.19 9.33
CA LEU A 584 23.20 -22.45 8.02
C LEU A 584 22.79 -21.13 7.38
N MET A 585 21.97 -20.35 8.09
CA MET A 585 21.40 -19.14 7.53
C MET A 585 22.42 -18.00 7.47
N ALA A 586 23.33 -17.91 8.44
CA ALA A 586 24.47 -16.99 8.33
C ALA A 586 25.34 -17.29 7.10
N SER A 587 25.58 -18.57 6.80
CA SER A 587 26.34 -18.97 5.61
C SER A 587 25.56 -18.72 4.32
N PHE A 588 24.24 -18.93 4.32
CA PHE A 588 23.38 -18.60 3.18
C PHE A 588 23.45 -17.11 2.83
N LEU A 589 23.26 -16.23 3.82
CA LEU A 589 23.33 -14.77 3.62
C LEU A 589 24.74 -14.36 3.17
N GLY A 590 25.79 -14.96 3.73
CA GLY A 590 27.17 -14.69 3.31
C GLY A 590 27.47 -15.15 1.88
N LEU A 591 26.96 -16.30 1.46
CA LEU A 591 27.10 -16.79 0.09
C LEU A 591 26.33 -15.92 -0.90
N ALA A 592 25.09 -15.54 -0.56
CA ALA A 592 24.29 -14.61 -1.36
C ALA A 592 25.02 -13.27 -1.52
N ALA A 593 25.46 -12.66 -0.42
CA ALA A 593 26.19 -11.40 -0.42
C ALA A 593 27.47 -11.48 -1.25
N ARG A 594 28.13 -12.64 -1.29
CA ARG A 594 29.35 -12.83 -2.07
C ARG A 594 29.08 -13.04 -3.56
N TYR A 595 28.20 -13.96 -3.91
CA TYR A 595 28.10 -14.50 -5.27
C TYR A 595 26.85 -14.08 -6.04
N PHE A 596 25.76 -13.72 -5.35
CA PHE A 596 24.54 -13.34 -6.04
C PHE A 596 24.67 -11.94 -6.66
N PRO A 597 24.04 -11.66 -7.82
CA PRO A 597 24.18 -10.37 -8.50
C PRO A 597 23.73 -9.20 -7.61
N LYS A 598 24.53 -8.14 -7.65
CA LYS A 598 24.31 -6.90 -6.89
C LYS A 598 24.45 -5.72 -7.84
N ASP A 599 23.70 -4.67 -7.53
CA ASP A 599 23.79 -3.37 -8.17
C ASP A 599 24.00 -2.29 -7.12
N TYR A 600 24.45 -1.11 -7.54
CA TYR A 600 24.43 0.06 -6.67
C TYR A 600 23.04 0.67 -6.66
N GLU A 601 22.65 1.24 -5.52
CA GLU A 601 21.54 2.18 -5.45
C GLU A 601 21.94 3.53 -6.05
N ASP A 602 20.97 4.42 -6.20
CA ASP A 602 21.13 5.74 -6.82
C ASP A 602 22.11 6.66 -6.06
N ASP A 603 22.60 6.26 -4.88
CA ASP A 603 23.62 6.97 -4.12
C ASP A 603 25.08 6.57 -4.47
N ASP A 604 25.24 5.66 -5.46
CA ASP A 604 26.49 5.08 -5.99
C ASP A 604 27.41 4.49 -4.90
N ARG A 605 26.85 4.17 -3.72
CA ARG A 605 27.62 3.73 -2.54
C ARG A 605 27.00 2.54 -1.87
N THR A 606 25.68 2.47 -1.84
CA THR A 606 24.91 1.39 -1.23
C THR A 606 24.80 0.25 -2.23
N LEU A 607 25.31 -0.92 -1.87
CA LEU A 607 25.14 -2.13 -2.66
C LEU A 607 23.81 -2.78 -2.28
N ARG A 608 23.01 -3.16 -3.26
CA ARG A 608 21.79 -3.93 -3.09
C ARG A 608 21.79 -5.17 -3.97
N TYR A 609 20.96 -6.15 -3.66
CA TYR A 609 20.74 -7.26 -4.59
C TYR A 609 20.01 -6.79 -5.85
N GLY A 610 20.51 -7.17 -7.03
CA GLY A 610 20.02 -6.65 -8.32
C GLY A 610 18.69 -7.25 -8.78
N ARG A 611 18.29 -8.39 -8.20
CA ARG A 611 17.01 -9.09 -8.48
C ARG A 611 16.68 -10.09 -7.38
N GLU A 612 15.49 -10.67 -7.45
CA GLU A 612 15.11 -11.82 -6.63
C GLU A 612 15.70 -13.14 -7.19
N MET A 613 15.86 -14.11 -6.30
CA MET A 613 16.18 -15.51 -6.57
C MET A 613 14.95 -16.25 -7.09
N ASN A 614 15.19 -17.21 -7.97
CA ASN A 614 14.21 -18.27 -8.25
C ASN A 614 14.43 -19.49 -7.31
N TRP A 615 13.56 -20.50 -7.40
CA TRP A 615 13.60 -21.66 -6.51
C TRP A 615 14.86 -22.49 -6.68
N GLY A 616 15.34 -22.65 -7.92
CA GLY A 616 16.59 -23.34 -8.18
C GLY A 616 17.80 -22.67 -7.54
N GLU A 617 17.89 -21.34 -7.63
CA GLU A 617 18.95 -20.54 -7.02
C GLU A 617 18.90 -20.59 -5.50
N PHE A 618 17.71 -20.40 -4.91
CA PHE A 618 17.52 -20.49 -3.47
C PHE A 618 18.01 -21.83 -2.90
N VAL A 619 17.57 -22.94 -3.49
CA VAL A 619 17.98 -24.28 -3.03
C VAL A 619 19.46 -24.54 -3.32
N HIS A 620 20.01 -24.03 -4.41
CA HIS A 620 21.44 -24.13 -4.72
C HIS A 620 22.32 -23.40 -3.68
N PHE A 621 21.99 -22.14 -3.36
CA PHE A 621 22.72 -21.36 -2.34
C PHE A 621 22.57 -21.95 -0.94
N LEU A 622 21.37 -22.41 -0.58
CA LEU A 622 21.15 -23.06 0.72
C LEU A 622 21.87 -24.41 0.80
N SER A 623 21.99 -25.14 -0.30
CA SER A 623 22.81 -26.36 -0.37
C SER A 623 24.29 -26.07 -0.15
N GLY A 624 24.79 -24.97 -0.74
CA GLY A 624 26.14 -24.47 -0.47
C GLY A 624 26.36 -24.11 1.00
N ALA A 625 25.39 -23.44 1.61
CA ALA A 625 25.43 -23.10 3.03
C ALA A 625 25.42 -24.35 3.94
N ALA A 626 24.67 -25.38 3.55
CA ALA A 626 24.58 -26.65 4.26
C ALA A 626 25.77 -27.59 4.00
N GLY A 627 26.58 -27.31 2.97
CA GLY A 627 27.61 -28.21 2.46
C GLY A 627 27.06 -29.50 1.82
N LYS A 628 25.75 -29.60 1.58
CA LYS A 628 25.06 -30.78 1.04
C LYS A 628 23.86 -30.38 0.17
N ASP A 629 23.55 -31.14 -0.89
CA ASP A 629 22.35 -30.95 -1.71
C ASP A 629 21.08 -31.05 -0.85
N LEU A 630 20.38 -29.92 -0.70
CA LEU A 630 19.11 -29.81 0.01
C LEU A 630 17.89 -29.95 -0.90
N ARG A 631 18.07 -30.16 -2.21
CA ARG A 631 16.97 -30.44 -3.13
C ARG A 631 16.08 -31.62 -2.70
N PRO A 632 16.58 -32.73 -2.10
CA PRO A 632 15.70 -33.77 -1.56
C PRO A 632 14.78 -33.25 -0.44
N LEU A 633 15.29 -32.36 0.43
CA LEU A 633 14.51 -31.73 1.49
C LEU A 633 13.47 -30.77 0.90
N ALA A 634 13.89 -29.90 -0.02
CA ALA A 634 12.99 -28.99 -0.73
C ALA A 634 11.87 -29.74 -1.47
N ARG A 635 12.21 -30.83 -2.17
CA ARG A 635 11.24 -31.69 -2.86
C ARG A 635 10.21 -32.27 -1.90
N LYS A 636 10.63 -32.70 -0.71
CA LYS A 636 9.73 -33.25 0.30
C LYS A 636 8.79 -32.17 0.84
N ALA A 637 9.30 -30.99 1.16
CA ALA A 637 8.52 -29.89 1.72
C ALA A 637 7.57 -29.28 0.67
N PHE A 638 8.10 -28.92 -0.49
CA PHE A 638 7.44 -28.03 -1.45
C PHE A 638 6.97 -28.72 -2.73
N GLY A 639 7.42 -29.95 -2.97
CA GLY A 639 7.39 -30.53 -4.32
C GLY A 639 8.59 -30.05 -5.14
N TRP A 640 8.70 -30.53 -6.38
CA TRP A 640 9.83 -30.19 -7.26
C TRP A 640 9.43 -30.26 -8.74
N PRO A 641 8.74 -29.23 -9.26
CA PRO A 641 8.36 -29.18 -10.66
C PRO A 641 9.59 -29.14 -11.58
N GLU A 642 9.42 -29.55 -12.83
CA GLU A 642 10.50 -29.62 -13.82
C GLU A 642 11.18 -28.25 -14.04
N GLU A 643 10.43 -27.16 -13.90
CA GLU A 643 10.94 -25.79 -13.98
C GLU A 643 12.02 -25.53 -12.92
N TRP A 644 11.79 -25.90 -11.66
CA TRP A 644 12.77 -25.70 -10.59
C TRP A 644 14.00 -26.58 -10.76
N GLU A 645 13.85 -27.76 -11.36
CA GLU A 645 15.00 -28.58 -11.75
C GLU A 645 15.85 -27.87 -12.82
N LYS A 646 15.22 -27.26 -13.83
CA LYS A 646 15.93 -26.47 -14.86
C LYS A 646 16.64 -25.26 -14.24
N GLU A 647 15.96 -24.55 -13.35
CA GLU A 647 16.54 -23.43 -12.58
C GLU A 647 17.72 -23.88 -11.72
N PHE A 648 17.59 -24.99 -10.99
CA PHE A 648 18.64 -25.51 -10.10
C PHE A 648 19.89 -25.93 -10.89
N GLN A 649 19.70 -26.61 -12.02
CA GLN A 649 20.81 -26.97 -12.90
C GLN A 649 21.45 -25.73 -13.53
N LYS A 650 20.66 -24.70 -13.85
CA LYS A 650 21.18 -23.40 -14.31
C LYS A 650 21.98 -22.71 -13.21
N ALA A 651 21.46 -22.65 -11.99
CA ALA A 651 22.13 -22.07 -10.83
C ALA A 651 23.47 -22.77 -10.53
N ARG A 652 23.53 -24.11 -10.56
CA ARG A 652 24.79 -24.87 -10.41
C ARG A 652 25.86 -24.50 -11.44
N ARG A 653 25.46 -24.08 -12.64
CA ARG A 653 26.39 -23.63 -13.70
C ARG A 653 26.78 -22.17 -13.54
N GLU A 654 25.81 -21.29 -13.27
CA GLU A 654 26.01 -19.84 -13.17
C GLU A 654 26.73 -19.43 -11.88
N PHE A 655 26.57 -20.21 -10.80
CA PHE A 655 27.16 -19.97 -9.49
C PHE A 655 28.07 -21.13 -9.04
N GLY A 656 28.90 -21.66 -9.95
CA GLY A 656 29.74 -22.85 -9.71
C GLY A 656 30.77 -22.72 -8.57
N GLU A 657 30.99 -21.51 -8.05
CA GLU A 657 31.76 -21.22 -6.85
C GLU A 657 31.06 -21.68 -5.56
N VAL A 658 29.73 -21.80 -5.57
CA VAL A 658 28.93 -22.32 -4.46
C VAL A 658 28.97 -23.86 -4.51
N ARG A 659 29.78 -24.46 -3.62
CA ARG A 659 30.09 -25.90 -3.63
C ARG A 659 29.46 -26.65 -2.47
N TYR A 660 29.01 -27.87 -2.73
CA TYR A 660 28.46 -28.80 -1.76
C TYR A 660 28.54 -30.24 -2.28
N ALA A 661 28.43 -31.22 -1.39
CA ALA A 661 28.29 -32.63 -1.76
C ALA A 661 26.88 -32.92 -2.29
N ASP A 662 26.75 -33.77 -3.31
CA ASP A 662 25.45 -34.23 -3.82
C ASP A 662 24.66 -35.07 -2.79
#